data_AF-A0A2Y9S179-F1
#
_entry.id   AF-A0A2Y9S179-F1
#
_cell.length_a   1.000
_cell.length_b   1.000
_cell.length_c   1.000
_cell.angle_alpha   90.00
_cell.angle_beta   90.00
_cell.angle_gamma   90.00
#
_symmetry.space_group_name_H-M   'P 1'
#
loop_
_entity.id
_entity.type
_entity.pdbx_description
1 polymer ?
#
loop_
_entity_poly.entity_id
_entity_poly.type
_entity_poly.pdbx_seq_one_letter_code
_entity_poly.pdbx_strand_id
1 'polypeptide(L)'
;MMSTKAFTLVPAVEREQLMGDGERVSLECVECCGRNLYLGTSDCFVYHFLLEEKTVPGGSATFTATKQLHRHLGFKKPVNELRAASALYRLLALCDGSITLVHMLSLEPVPSGARIKGATAFALNENPVSGDPFCVEVCIISVKRRTIQVFLVYEDRVQIVRELSTPEQPLAVAVDGHFLCLALTTQYIILNYSTGVAQDLFPFCSEEKRPIVKRIGRQEFLLAGPGGLGMFATVAGVSQRAPVHWSENVVGAAVCFPYVIALDSEFITVHSMLDQQQKQTLPFKEGHILQDFEGRVIVATSKGVYVLVPLPLEKQIQDLLASRRVEEALVLAKGARRNIPKEKFQVMYRRILQQAGFIQFAQLQFLEAKELFRSGQLDVRELISLYPFLLPTSSSFTRSHPPLHEFADLNQLTQGDQEKVARCKHFLMSYLNEVRSTEVANGYKEDVDTALLKLYTEADHDSLLDLLVTENFCLLADSAAWLEKHKKYFALGLLYHYNHQDAAAVQLWVRIVNGDIHDCTRSDLYEYVVDFLTDSLDPDLVWQYADWVLQKNPEVGVQVFTKRPVDEQESRFNPDDIISCLKKYPQALVKYLEHLVMDRRLQKEEYHTHLAVLYLDEVLQQRPSASGKDADVTETQAKLRRLLQKSDLYRVHFLLDRTRGAGLPVESAILHGKLEQHEEALRILVHELADFPAAEDYCLWCSEGRAPPYRQRLFHLLLAVYLGPGPSAPELPVAAADLLNRRAAEFDAARVLQLLPGSWSVQLLCPFLTGAVRDSVHARRTTQVAVGLARSENLIYKYDKMKLKGSSVRLSDKKLCQMCQNPFCEPVFVRYPNGGLVHTHCAARRHTKPSSPSPGART
;
A
#
# COMPACT_ATOMS: atom_id res chain seq x y z
N MET A 1 -34.81 22.59 18.76
CA MET A 1 -33.50 22.39 18.13
C MET A 1 -32.70 23.67 18.33
N MET A 2 -31.59 23.62 19.07
CA MET A 2 -30.73 24.81 19.21
C MET A 2 -30.07 25.07 17.85
N SER A 3 -30.45 26.16 17.20
CA SER A 3 -29.79 26.59 15.97
C SER A 3 -28.38 27.08 16.31
N THR A 4 -27.44 26.78 15.44
CA THR A 4 -26.03 27.16 15.61
C THR A 4 -25.92 28.66 15.49
N LYS A 5 -25.52 29.31 16.58
CA LYS A 5 -25.37 30.75 16.63
C LYS A 5 -24.15 31.13 15.79
N ALA A 6 -24.36 31.86 14.70
CA ALA A 6 -23.30 32.36 13.82
C ALA A 6 -22.98 33.84 14.10
N PHE A 7 -23.99 34.63 14.49
CA PHE A 7 -23.88 36.05 14.75
C PHE A 7 -24.52 36.46 16.08
N THR A 8 -24.00 37.55 16.63
CA THR A 8 -24.60 38.32 17.72
C THR A 8 -24.96 39.71 17.22
N LEU A 9 -26.22 40.11 17.38
CA LEU A 9 -26.66 41.47 17.07
C LEU A 9 -26.27 42.39 18.24
N VAL A 10 -25.55 43.48 17.95
CA VAL A 10 -25.08 44.44 18.93
C VAL A 10 -25.47 45.86 18.50
N PRO A 11 -26.06 46.70 19.36
CA PRO A 11 -26.32 48.10 19.03
C PRO A 11 -25.00 48.88 18.88
N ALA A 12 -24.93 49.77 17.90
CA ALA A 12 -23.77 50.63 17.66
C ALA A 12 -24.10 52.11 17.79
N VAL A 13 -25.24 52.55 17.24
CA VAL A 13 -25.74 53.92 17.36
C VAL A 13 -27.18 53.87 17.83
N GLU A 14 -27.45 54.48 18.97
CA GLU A 14 -28.80 54.58 19.53
C GLU A 14 -29.49 55.88 19.08
N ARG A 15 -30.82 55.90 19.19
CA ARG A 15 -31.67 57.01 18.75
C ARG A 15 -31.24 58.36 19.34
N GLU A 16 -30.87 58.37 20.60
CA GLU A 16 -30.48 59.58 21.36
C GLU A 16 -29.21 60.25 20.80
N GLN A 17 -28.33 59.46 20.17
CA GLN A 17 -27.08 59.98 19.57
C GLN A 17 -27.30 60.59 18.18
N LEU A 18 -28.38 60.17 17.50
CA LEU A 18 -28.78 60.62 16.17
C LEU A 18 -29.63 61.87 16.23
N MET A 19 -30.58 61.90 17.18
CA MET A 19 -31.65 62.87 17.24
C MET A 19 -31.73 63.45 18.65
N GLY A 20 -31.80 64.78 18.77
CA GLY A 20 -32.48 65.37 19.92
C GLY A 20 -33.98 65.04 19.89
N ASP A 21 -34.80 65.66 20.75
CA ASP A 21 -36.26 65.41 20.91
C ASP A 21 -37.15 65.55 19.64
N GLY A 22 -36.59 65.75 18.44
CA GLY A 22 -37.34 65.89 17.18
C GLY A 22 -37.81 64.54 16.61
N GLU A 23 -39.13 64.31 16.60
CA GLU A 23 -39.77 63.05 16.16
C GLU A 23 -39.77 62.78 14.64
N ARG A 24 -39.22 63.65 13.78
CA ARG A 24 -39.47 63.62 12.32
C ARG A 24 -38.34 63.14 11.41
N VAL A 25 -37.18 62.77 11.94
CA VAL A 25 -36.02 62.38 11.11
C VAL A 25 -35.87 60.85 11.08
N SER A 26 -35.65 60.30 9.89
CA SER A 26 -35.44 58.86 9.65
C SER A 26 -34.07 58.62 9.02
N LEU A 27 -33.45 57.48 9.39
CA LEU A 27 -32.26 56.96 8.71
C LEU A 27 -32.63 56.38 7.34
N GLU A 28 -31.97 56.86 6.29
CA GLU A 28 -32.24 56.45 4.90
C GLU A 28 -31.12 55.58 4.33
N CYS A 29 -29.86 55.87 4.68
CA CYS A 29 -28.72 55.08 4.25
C CYS A 29 -27.59 55.06 5.28
N VAL A 30 -26.75 54.03 5.17
CA VAL A 30 -25.59 53.81 6.04
C VAL A 30 -24.40 53.45 5.14
N GLU A 31 -23.22 53.93 5.50
CA GLU A 31 -21.95 53.56 4.90
C GLU A 31 -20.89 53.41 6.00
N CYS A 32 -20.03 52.41 5.92
CA CYS A 32 -18.93 52.23 6.85
C CYS A 32 -17.61 52.00 6.11
N CYS A 33 -16.56 52.71 6.53
CA CYS A 33 -15.21 52.51 6.03
C CYS A 33 -14.20 52.60 7.17
N GLY A 34 -13.49 51.49 7.43
CA GLY A 34 -12.63 51.37 8.60
C GLY A 34 -13.41 51.63 9.89
N ARG A 35 -13.00 52.63 10.66
CA ARG A 35 -13.70 53.05 11.89
C ARG A 35 -14.73 54.15 11.65
N ASN A 36 -14.85 54.67 10.43
CA ASN A 36 -15.77 55.75 10.14
C ASN A 36 -17.13 55.19 9.73
N LEU A 37 -18.17 55.61 10.43
CA LEU A 37 -19.56 55.28 10.15
C LEU A 37 -20.28 56.55 9.71
N TYR A 38 -20.90 56.51 8.54
CA TYR A 38 -21.63 57.63 7.94
C TYR A 38 -23.10 57.28 7.81
N LEU A 39 -23.96 58.19 8.25
CA LEU A 39 -25.41 57.99 8.28
C LEU A 39 -26.09 59.12 7.54
N GLY A 40 -26.90 58.78 6.54
CA GLY A 40 -27.71 59.73 5.78
C GLY A 40 -29.16 59.73 6.27
N THR A 41 -29.73 60.91 6.44
CA THR A 41 -31.08 61.09 6.97
C THR A 41 -32.06 61.71 5.96
N SER A 42 -33.35 61.62 6.30
CA SER A 42 -34.43 62.14 5.45
C SER A 42 -34.49 63.66 5.34
N ASP A 43 -33.87 64.38 6.27
CA ASP A 43 -33.71 65.84 6.29
C ASP A 43 -32.39 66.31 5.68
N CYS A 44 -31.75 65.49 4.84
CA CYS A 44 -30.54 65.84 4.08
C CYS A 44 -29.26 66.07 4.92
N PHE A 45 -29.19 65.50 6.13
CA PHE A 45 -27.96 65.48 6.91
C PHE A 45 -27.14 64.22 6.65
N VAL A 46 -25.82 64.39 6.72
CA VAL A 46 -24.86 63.30 6.87
C VAL A 46 -24.23 63.43 8.24
N TYR A 47 -24.33 62.37 9.03
CA TYR A 47 -23.68 62.26 10.33
C TYR A 47 -22.43 61.39 10.21
N HIS A 48 -21.34 61.81 10.83
CA HIS A 48 -20.10 61.05 10.93
C HIS A 48 -19.86 60.62 12.38
N PHE A 49 -19.73 59.31 12.55
CA PHE A 49 -19.40 58.66 13.81
C PHE A 49 -18.07 57.91 13.68
N LEU A 50 -17.31 57.88 14.77
CA LEU A 50 -16.17 56.99 14.91
C LEU A 50 -16.60 55.76 15.72
N LEU A 51 -16.52 54.60 15.08
CA LEU A 51 -16.88 53.30 15.61
C LEU A 51 -15.66 52.65 16.27
N GLU A 52 -15.75 52.43 17.58
CA GLU A 52 -14.74 51.72 18.36
C GLU A 52 -15.22 50.31 18.70
N GLU A 53 -14.37 49.33 18.40
CA GLU A 53 -14.60 47.93 18.73
C GLU A 53 -13.92 47.60 20.06
N LYS A 54 -14.69 47.07 21.02
CA LYS A 54 -14.19 46.59 22.31
C LYS A 54 -14.44 45.09 22.41
N THR A 55 -13.39 44.30 22.53
CA THR A 55 -13.51 42.85 22.69
C THR A 55 -13.73 42.50 24.15
N VAL A 56 -14.88 41.89 24.46
CA VAL A 56 -15.19 41.41 25.80
C VAL A 56 -14.47 40.06 26.04
N PRO A 57 -13.91 39.80 27.23
CA PRO A 57 -13.41 38.47 27.60
C PRO A 57 -14.58 37.45 27.54
N GLY A 58 -14.64 36.68 26.45
CA GLY A 58 -15.80 35.87 26.04
C GLY A 58 -16.02 35.82 24.52
N GLY A 59 -15.32 36.69 23.78
CA GLY A 59 -15.16 36.62 22.32
C GLY A 59 -16.25 37.32 21.51
N SER A 60 -17.20 38.02 22.14
CA SER A 60 -18.16 38.88 21.42
C SER A 60 -17.66 40.33 21.48
N ALA A 61 -17.47 40.93 20.32
CA ALA A 61 -17.11 42.34 20.21
C ALA A 61 -18.34 43.21 20.49
N THR A 62 -18.17 44.24 21.30
CA THR A 62 -19.14 45.32 21.47
C THR A 62 -18.66 46.55 20.70
N PHE A 63 -19.61 47.37 20.28
CA PHE A 63 -19.33 48.57 19.51
C PHE A 63 -19.81 49.80 20.26
N THR A 64 -18.98 50.83 20.29
CA THR A 64 -19.35 52.16 20.78
C THR A 64 -19.10 53.18 19.69
N ALA A 65 -20.14 53.89 19.25
CA ALA A 65 -20.01 54.97 18.29
C ALA A 65 -19.91 56.33 18.99
N THR A 66 -18.94 57.14 18.58
CA THR A 66 -18.78 58.53 19.05
C THR A 66 -19.07 59.49 17.92
N LYS A 67 -20.06 60.38 18.10
CA LYS A 67 -20.42 61.39 17.10
C LYS A 67 -19.26 62.37 16.94
N GLN A 68 -18.74 62.51 15.72
CA GLN A 68 -17.67 63.44 15.40
C GLN A 68 -18.28 64.77 14.94
N LEU A 69 -19.05 64.74 13.85
CA LEU A 69 -19.74 65.90 13.30
C LEU A 69 -20.92 65.50 12.42
N HIS A 70 -21.69 66.49 11.99
CA HIS A 70 -22.79 66.31 11.05
C HIS A 70 -22.90 67.54 10.16
N ARG A 71 -23.38 67.36 8.93
CA ARG A 71 -23.56 68.47 7.99
C ARG A 71 -24.78 68.27 7.10
N HIS A 72 -25.50 69.36 6.84
CA HIS A 72 -26.58 69.41 5.86
C HIS A 72 -26.00 69.63 4.46
N LEU A 73 -26.37 68.79 3.48
CA LEU A 73 -25.79 68.86 2.12
C LEU A 73 -26.39 69.95 1.22
N GLY A 74 -27.39 70.68 1.71
CA GLY A 74 -27.96 71.84 1.01
C GLY A 74 -29.16 71.53 0.09
N PHE A 75 -29.65 70.29 0.11
CA PHE A 75 -30.87 69.89 -0.61
C PHE A 75 -32.06 69.75 0.35
N LYS A 76 -33.27 69.65 -0.20
CA LYS A 76 -34.51 69.43 0.58
C LYS A 76 -34.95 67.97 0.64
N LYS A 77 -34.26 67.10 -0.10
CA LYS A 77 -34.60 65.68 -0.24
C LYS A 77 -33.68 64.82 0.64
N PRO A 78 -34.10 63.59 0.97
CA PRO A 78 -33.28 62.64 1.72
C PRO A 78 -31.90 62.42 1.11
N VAL A 79 -30.93 62.02 1.93
CA VAL A 79 -29.70 61.38 1.45
C VAL A 79 -30.01 59.92 1.15
N ASN A 80 -30.14 59.57 -0.13
CA ASN A 80 -30.62 58.25 -0.57
C ASN A 80 -29.55 57.15 -0.46
N GLU A 81 -28.31 57.46 -0.82
CA GLU A 81 -27.19 56.50 -0.81
C GLU A 81 -25.88 57.22 -0.45
N LEU A 82 -25.04 56.53 0.30
CA LEU A 82 -23.69 56.94 0.66
C LEU A 82 -22.72 55.83 0.25
N ARG A 83 -21.56 56.20 -0.30
CA ARG A 83 -20.44 55.29 -0.56
C ARG A 83 -19.11 55.94 -0.26
N ALA A 84 -18.24 55.24 0.46
CA ALA A 84 -16.91 55.72 0.79
C ALA A 84 -15.91 55.36 -0.31
N ALA A 85 -15.21 56.37 -0.84
CA ALA A 85 -14.04 56.22 -1.69
C ALA A 85 -12.80 56.58 -0.86
N SER A 86 -12.38 55.65 0.00
CA SER A 86 -11.33 55.86 0.99
C SER A 86 -9.98 56.24 0.41
N ALA A 87 -9.62 55.66 -0.75
CA ALA A 87 -8.40 56.01 -1.49
C ALA A 87 -8.33 57.49 -1.88
N LEU A 88 -9.48 58.16 -2.01
CA LEU A 88 -9.59 59.57 -2.38
C LEU A 88 -9.93 60.48 -1.19
N TYR A 89 -10.14 59.91 0.01
CA TYR A 89 -10.72 60.61 1.16
C TYR A 89 -12.04 61.34 0.80
N ARG A 90 -12.85 60.71 -0.07
CA ARG A 90 -14.16 61.24 -0.50
C ARG A 90 -15.30 60.30 -0.12
N LEU A 91 -16.41 60.90 0.27
CA LEU A 91 -17.71 60.27 0.50
C LEU A 91 -18.63 60.73 -0.64
N LEU A 92 -19.15 59.79 -1.41
CA LEU A 92 -20.10 60.06 -2.48
C LEU A 92 -21.50 60.02 -1.87
N ALA A 93 -22.21 61.15 -1.93
CA ALA A 93 -23.55 61.27 -1.39
C ALA A 93 -24.57 61.53 -2.49
N LEU A 94 -25.51 60.61 -2.68
CA LEU A 94 -26.63 60.75 -3.61
C LEU A 94 -27.79 61.49 -2.95
N CYS A 95 -28.10 62.67 -3.45
CA CYS A 95 -29.24 63.46 -3.02
C CYS A 95 -29.86 64.20 -4.20
N ASP A 96 -31.20 64.24 -4.28
CA ASP A 96 -31.95 64.92 -5.34
C ASP A 96 -31.46 64.62 -6.78
N GLY A 97 -31.12 63.35 -7.04
CA GLY A 97 -30.64 62.92 -8.34
C GLY A 97 -29.22 63.37 -8.70
N SER A 98 -28.45 63.90 -7.73
CA SER A 98 -27.06 64.31 -7.91
C SER A 98 -26.16 63.59 -6.89
N ILE A 99 -25.05 63.02 -7.36
CA ILE A 99 -23.99 62.51 -6.51
C ILE A 99 -23.00 63.64 -6.26
N THR A 100 -22.89 64.06 -5.00
CA THR A 100 -21.98 65.11 -4.55
C THR A 100 -20.77 64.46 -3.89
N LEU A 101 -19.56 64.90 -4.25
CA LEU A 101 -18.35 64.47 -3.57
C LEU A 101 -18.15 65.32 -2.32
N VAL A 102 -17.98 64.67 -1.19
CA VAL A 102 -17.85 65.29 0.13
C VAL A 102 -16.56 64.77 0.78
N HIS A 103 -15.81 65.59 1.50
CA HIS A 103 -14.63 65.15 2.22
C HIS A 103 -15.01 64.25 3.40
N MET A 104 -14.38 63.08 3.54
CA MET A 104 -14.77 62.06 4.54
C MET A 104 -14.72 62.52 6.00
N LEU A 105 -13.77 63.39 6.37
CA LEU A 105 -13.65 63.88 7.75
C LEU A 105 -14.49 65.14 8.01
N SER A 106 -14.29 66.21 7.23
CA SER A 106 -14.96 67.50 7.46
C SER A 106 -16.40 67.58 6.96
N LEU A 107 -16.83 66.60 6.16
CA LEU A 107 -18.09 66.59 5.41
C LEU A 107 -18.29 67.80 4.49
N GLU A 108 -17.23 68.50 4.07
CA GLU A 108 -17.36 69.64 3.14
C GLU A 108 -17.49 69.14 1.70
N PRO A 109 -18.42 69.70 0.89
CA PRO A 109 -18.44 69.47 -0.55
C PRO A 109 -17.12 69.90 -1.20
N VAL A 110 -16.69 69.20 -2.24
CA VAL A 110 -15.46 69.56 -2.96
C VAL A 110 -15.58 70.96 -3.58
N PRO A 111 -14.62 71.87 -3.35
CA PRO A 111 -14.68 73.26 -3.83
C PRO A 111 -14.82 73.42 -5.35
N SER A 112 -14.30 72.46 -6.13
CA SER A 112 -14.42 72.44 -7.60
C SER A 112 -15.87 72.29 -8.08
N GLY A 113 -16.81 71.91 -7.21
CA GLY A 113 -18.19 71.63 -7.57
C GLY A 113 -18.35 70.34 -8.36
N ALA A 114 -17.35 69.44 -8.34
CA ALA A 114 -17.43 68.13 -8.98
C ALA A 114 -18.65 67.35 -8.45
N ARG A 115 -19.60 67.09 -9.35
CA ARG A 115 -20.84 66.38 -9.07
C ARG A 115 -21.29 65.61 -10.30
N ILE A 116 -21.92 64.46 -10.08
CA ILE A 116 -22.52 63.64 -11.13
C ILE A 116 -24.03 63.89 -11.10
N LYS A 117 -24.62 64.35 -12.21
CA LYS A 117 -26.05 64.68 -12.27
C LYS A 117 -26.85 63.57 -12.94
N GLY A 118 -28.10 63.43 -12.53
CA GLY A 118 -29.06 62.51 -13.13
C GLY A 118 -28.84 61.06 -12.70
N ALA A 119 -28.44 60.80 -11.46
CA ALA A 119 -28.30 59.46 -10.92
C ALA A 119 -29.52 59.06 -10.07
N THR A 120 -30.03 57.83 -10.21
CA THR A 120 -31.09 57.29 -9.33
C THR A 120 -30.55 56.34 -8.25
N ALA A 121 -29.47 55.63 -8.57
CA ALA A 121 -28.73 54.74 -7.68
C ALA A 121 -27.30 54.58 -8.23
N PHE A 122 -26.36 54.14 -7.40
CA PHE A 122 -24.99 53.91 -7.86
C PHE A 122 -24.26 52.78 -7.13
N ALA A 123 -23.23 52.24 -7.77
CA ALA A 123 -22.36 51.22 -7.21
C ALA A 123 -20.88 51.55 -7.49
N LEU A 124 -20.02 51.31 -6.51
CA LEU A 124 -18.57 51.37 -6.68
C LEU A 124 -18.07 50.04 -7.24
N ASN A 125 -17.12 50.08 -8.16
CA ASN A 125 -16.43 48.88 -8.62
C ASN A 125 -15.29 48.53 -7.67
N GLU A 126 -15.52 47.53 -6.82
CA GLU A 126 -14.52 46.99 -5.89
C GLU A 126 -13.39 46.21 -6.61
N ASN A 127 -13.57 45.89 -7.90
CA ASN A 127 -12.58 45.26 -8.75
C ASN A 127 -12.40 46.12 -10.02
N PRO A 128 -11.84 47.34 -9.88
CA PRO A 128 -11.80 48.31 -10.97
C PRO A 128 -10.94 47.80 -12.13
N VAL A 129 -11.36 48.18 -13.34
CA VAL A 129 -10.65 47.85 -14.58
C VAL A 129 -9.50 48.83 -14.84
N SER A 130 -9.67 50.09 -14.42
CA SER A 130 -8.61 51.09 -14.49
C SER A 130 -7.46 50.70 -13.59
N GLY A 131 -6.24 50.73 -14.12
CA GLY A 131 -5.02 50.53 -13.34
C GLY A 131 -4.57 51.77 -12.56
N ASP A 132 -5.30 52.89 -12.67
CA ASP A 132 -4.97 54.14 -11.98
C ASP A 132 -5.40 54.08 -10.50
N PRO A 133 -4.46 54.11 -9.53
CA PRO A 133 -4.78 54.03 -8.11
C PRO A 133 -5.40 55.32 -7.54
N PHE A 134 -5.43 56.42 -8.30
CA PHE A 134 -5.94 57.73 -7.86
C PHE A 134 -7.37 58.03 -8.33
N CYS A 135 -8.09 57.01 -8.80
CA CYS A 135 -9.50 57.13 -9.09
C CYS A 135 -10.29 55.90 -8.62
N VAL A 136 -11.59 56.08 -8.48
CA VAL A 136 -12.54 54.98 -8.27
C VAL A 136 -13.51 54.93 -9.44
N GLU A 137 -13.83 53.72 -9.88
CA GLU A 137 -14.82 53.53 -10.93
C GLU A 137 -16.22 53.40 -10.30
N VAL A 138 -17.14 54.22 -10.81
CA VAL A 138 -18.49 54.36 -10.27
C VAL A 138 -19.50 54.15 -11.39
N CYS A 139 -20.39 53.18 -11.21
CA CYS A 139 -21.50 52.94 -12.12
C CYS A 139 -22.75 53.61 -11.57
N ILE A 140 -23.40 54.44 -12.39
CA ILE A 140 -24.65 55.10 -12.03
C ILE A 140 -25.79 54.60 -12.92
N ILE A 141 -26.97 54.49 -12.32
CA ILE A 141 -28.22 54.36 -13.05
C ILE A 141 -28.70 55.76 -13.38
N SER A 142 -28.89 56.05 -14.67
CA SER A 142 -29.29 57.36 -15.13
C SER A 142 -30.80 57.58 -15.01
N VAL A 143 -31.20 58.81 -14.68
CA VAL A 143 -32.58 59.30 -14.76
C VAL A 143 -33.02 59.39 -16.23
N LYS A 144 -32.07 59.52 -17.17
CA LYS A 144 -32.38 59.48 -18.61
C LYS A 144 -32.73 58.04 -18.99
N ARG A 145 -33.97 57.85 -19.45
CA ARG A 145 -34.63 56.56 -19.69
C ARG A 145 -33.67 55.50 -20.28
N ARG A 146 -33.47 54.41 -19.52
CA ARG A 146 -32.78 53.17 -19.91
C ARG A 146 -31.29 53.30 -20.19
N THR A 147 -30.55 54.04 -19.37
CA THR A 147 -29.09 54.16 -19.52
C THR A 147 -28.32 53.90 -18.23
N ILE A 148 -27.16 53.24 -18.37
CA ILE A 148 -26.13 53.10 -17.33
C ILE A 148 -24.92 53.93 -17.77
N GLN A 149 -24.34 54.68 -16.85
CA GLN A 149 -23.13 55.45 -17.10
C GLN A 149 -22.02 55.02 -16.13
N VAL A 150 -20.80 54.85 -16.65
CA VAL A 150 -19.61 54.50 -15.88
C VAL A 150 -18.71 55.73 -15.81
N PHE A 151 -18.39 56.16 -14.60
CA PHE A 151 -17.55 57.31 -14.31
C PHE A 151 -16.24 56.88 -13.64
N LEU A 152 -15.16 57.57 -13.96
CA LEU A 152 -13.97 57.63 -13.10
C LEU A 152 -14.07 58.87 -12.23
N VAL A 153 -14.05 58.65 -10.93
CA VAL A 153 -14.14 59.69 -9.92
C VAL A 153 -12.75 59.87 -9.33
N TYR A 154 -12.23 61.09 -9.41
CA TYR A 154 -10.96 61.51 -8.83
C TYR A 154 -11.23 62.36 -7.58
N GLU A 155 -10.18 62.85 -6.93
CA GLU A 155 -10.29 63.67 -5.73
C GLU A 155 -11.12 64.97 -5.94
N ASP A 156 -10.94 65.63 -7.08
CA ASP A 156 -11.49 66.96 -7.39
C ASP A 156 -12.30 67.06 -8.69
N ARG A 157 -12.40 65.96 -9.46
CA ARG A 157 -13.09 65.91 -10.76
C ARG A 157 -13.75 64.57 -11.01
N VAL A 158 -14.70 64.55 -11.94
CA VAL A 158 -15.39 63.35 -12.41
C VAL A 158 -15.33 63.28 -13.93
N GLN A 159 -15.11 62.09 -14.48
CA GLN A 159 -15.00 61.85 -15.92
C GLN A 159 -15.90 60.69 -16.32
N ILE A 160 -16.75 60.89 -17.32
CA ILE A 160 -17.53 59.80 -17.92
C ILE A 160 -16.63 58.96 -18.84
N VAL A 161 -16.66 57.64 -18.66
CA VAL A 161 -15.90 56.68 -19.47
C VAL A 161 -16.79 55.99 -20.49
N ARG A 162 -17.98 55.58 -20.06
CA ARG A 162 -18.90 54.80 -20.89
C ARG A 162 -20.34 55.18 -20.57
N GLU A 163 -21.17 55.22 -21.60
CA GLU A 163 -22.62 55.29 -21.50
C GLU A 163 -23.19 54.13 -22.31
N LEU A 164 -24.12 53.39 -21.71
CA LEU A 164 -24.70 52.17 -22.27
C LEU A 164 -26.22 52.27 -22.20
N SER A 165 -26.87 51.86 -23.28
CA SER A 165 -28.32 51.69 -23.30
C SER A 165 -28.69 50.29 -22.77
N THR A 166 -29.72 50.24 -21.94
CA THR A 166 -30.32 48.99 -21.45
C THR A 166 -31.67 48.75 -22.14
N PRO A 167 -32.13 47.49 -22.27
CA PRO A 167 -33.41 47.21 -22.92
C PRO A 167 -34.60 47.81 -22.16
N GLU A 168 -34.51 47.84 -20.83
CA GLU A 168 -35.49 48.41 -19.90
C GLU A 168 -34.81 49.34 -18.88
N GLN A 169 -35.60 50.01 -18.02
CA GLN A 169 -35.05 50.88 -16.98
C GLN A 169 -34.38 50.02 -15.90
N PRO A 170 -33.08 50.22 -15.60
CA PRO A 170 -32.44 49.56 -14.47
C PRO A 170 -32.91 50.19 -13.15
N LEU A 171 -33.07 49.35 -12.14
CA LEU A 171 -33.53 49.72 -10.79
C LEU A 171 -32.44 49.49 -9.73
N ALA A 172 -31.59 48.49 -9.92
CA ALA A 172 -30.45 48.21 -9.07
C ALA A 172 -29.25 47.74 -9.91
N VAL A 173 -28.04 48.02 -9.43
CA VAL A 173 -26.78 47.68 -10.10
C VAL A 173 -25.76 47.18 -9.08
N ALA A 174 -25.04 46.12 -9.44
CA ALA A 174 -23.75 45.77 -8.83
C ALA A 174 -22.72 45.58 -9.94
N VAL A 175 -21.45 45.81 -9.62
CA VAL A 175 -20.36 45.78 -10.60
C VAL A 175 -19.17 44.97 -10.08
N ASP A 176 -18.55 44.19 -10.97
CA ASP A 176 -17.25 43.53 -10.74
C ASP A 176 -16.47 43.49 -12.06
N GLY A 177 -15.30 44.13 -12.11
CA GLY A 177 -14.51 44.21 -13.33
C GLY A 177 -15.31 44.89 -14.44
N HIS A 178 -15.39 44.26 -15.62
CA HIS A 178 -16.16 44.78 -16.75
C HIS A 178 -17.66 44.45 -16.72
N PHE A 179 -18.13 43.72 -15.71
CA PHE A 179 -19.47 43.13 -15.69
C PHE A 179 -20.38 43.85 -14.70
N LEU A 180 -21.55 44.22 -15.19
CA LEU A 180 -22.64 44.81 -14.43
C LEU A 180 -23.71 43.75 -14.26
N CYS A 181 -24.12 43.48 -13.03
CA CYS A 181 -25.37 42.79 -12.76
C CYS A 181 -26.46 43.83 -12.55
N LEU A 182 -27.51 43.75 -13.35
CA LEU A 182 -28.59 44.75 -13.38
C LEU A 182 -29.92 44.08 -13.07
N ALA A 183 -30.67 44.68 -12.16
CA ALA A 183 -32.10 44.44 -12.05
C ALA A 183 -32.82 45.45 -12.95
N LEU A 184 -33.46 44.96 -14.00
CA LEU A 184 -34.37 45.76 -14.81
C LEU A 184 -35.77 45.76 -14.21
N THR A 185 -36.74 46.37 -14.89
CA THR A 185 -38.15 46.36 -14.47
C THR A 185 -38.76 44.96 -14.48
N THR A 186 -38.40 44.11 -15.44
CA THR A 186 -39.02 42.78 -15.62
C THR A 186 -38.06 41.58 -15.50
N GLN A 187 -36.74 41.81 -15.39
CA GLN A 187 -35.75 40.73 -15.41
C GLN A 187 -34.40 41.14 -14.83
N TYR A 188 -33.59 40.16 -14.45
CA TYR A 188 -32.17 40.36 -14.16
C TYR A 188 -31.31 40.05 -15.39
N ILE A 189 -30.27 40.86 -15.62
CA ILE A 189 -29.31 40.65 -16.71
C ILE A 189 -27.86 40.83 -16.22
N ILE A 190 -26.92 40.22 -16.91
CA ILE A 190 -25.49 40.57 -16.85
C ILE A 190 -25.14 41.37 -18.10
N LEU A 191 -24.56 42.55 -17.93
CA LEU A 191 -24.12 43.41 -19.03
C LEU A 191 -22.61 43.64 -18.92
N ASN A 192 -21.87 43.31 -19.97
CA ASN A 192 -20.46 43.68 -20.06
C ASN A 192 -20.35 45.10 -20.65
N TYR A 193 -19.88 46.07 -19.86
CA TYR A 193 -19.81 47.45 -20.32
C TYR A 193 -18.68 47.74 -21.32
N SER A 194 -17.69 46.84 -21.44
CA SER A 194 -16.62 47.00 -22.42
C SER A 194 -17.06 46.58 -23.82
N THR A 195 -17.78 45.46 -23.93
CA THR A 195 -18.25 44.89 -25.21
C THR A 195 -19.68 45.28 -25.56
N GLY A 196 -20.48 45.70 -24.59
CA GLY A 196 -21.91 45.97 -24.73
C GLY A 196 -22.80 44.70 -24.76
N VAL A 197 -22.21 43.51 -24.61
CA VAL A 197 -22.96 42.24 -24.64
C VAL A 197 -23.79 42.08 -23.36
N ALA A 198 -25.08 41.82 -23.53
CA ALA A 198 -26.02 41.51 -22.46
C ALA A 198 -26.41 40.03 -22.47
N GLN A 199 -26.51 39.44 -21.29
CA GLN A 199 -26.95 38.07 -21.04
C GLN A 199 -28.12 38.09 -20.07
N ASP A 200 -29.27 37.57 -20.49
CA ASP A 200 -30.44 37.45 -19.62
C ASP A 200 -30.24 36.34 -18.58
N LEU A 201 -30.76 36.57 -17.36
CA LEU A 201 -30.73 35.60 -16.26
C LEU A 201 -32.11 34.97 -16.07
N PHE A 202 -32.98 35.64 -15.30
CA PHE A 202 -34.33 35.16 -15.02
C PHE A 202 -35.30 36.33 -14.77
N PRO A 203 -36.62 36.10 -14.94
CA PRO A 203 -37.64 37.13 -14.77
C PRO A 203 -37.75 37.63 -13.32
N PHE A 204 -38.16 38.88 -13.17
CA PHE A 204 -38.32 39.60 -11.90
C PHE A 204 -39.49 40.59 -12.01
N CYS A 205 -40.29 40.76 -10.95
CA CYS A 205 -41.38 41.75 -10.93
C CYS A 205 -41.04 42.89 -9.97
N SER A 206 -40.73 44.07 -10.51
CA SER A 206 -40.39 45.24 -9.69
C SER A 206 -41.57 45.84 -8.91
N GLU A 207 -42.81 45.54 -9.32
CA GLU A 207 -44.01 46.02 -8.63
C GLU A 207 -44.30 45.23 -7.34
N GLU A 208 -43.91 43.95 -7.31
CA GLU A 208 -44.14 43.08 -6.16
C GLU A 208 -43.01 43.13 -5.14
N LYS A 209 -41.75 43.24 -5.59
CA LYS A 209 -40.58 43.12 -4.71
C LYS A 209 -39.52 44.16 -5.05
N ARG A 210 -38.78 44.60 -4.03
CA ARG A 210 -37.58 45.42 -4.22
C ARG A 210 -36.47 44.55 -4.81
N PRO A 211 -35.77 44.98 -5.88
CA PRO A 211 -34.70 44.21 -6.46
C PRO A 211 -33.51 44.11 -5.50
N ILE A 212 -32.89 42.93 -5.44
CA ILE A 212 -31.66 42.70 -4.68
C ILE A 212 -30.60 42.27 -5.67
N VAL A 213 -29.55 43.09 -5.78
CA VAL A 213 -28.35 42.77 -6.55
C VAL A 213 -27.14 43.04 -5.67
N LYS A 214 -26.39 41.99 -5.34
CA LYS A 214 -25.22 42.11 -4.47
C LYS A 214 -24.03 41.37 -5.08
N ARG A 215 -22.88 42.04 -5.14
CA ARG A 215 -21.60 41.38 -5.44
C ARG A 215 -21.19 40.52 -4.25
N ILE A 216 -20.83 39.27 -4.48
CA ILE A 216 -20.42 38.33 -3.41
C ILE A 216 -19.01 37.75 -3.59
N GLY A 217 -18.44 37.95 -4.77
CA GLY A 217 -17.11 37.49 -5.12
C GLY A 217 -16.69 38.05 -6.48
N ARG A 218 -15.50 37.67 -6.94
CA ARG A 218 -15.05 37.98 -8.30
C ARG A 218 -16.00 37.30 -9.28
N GLN A 219 -16.60 38.09 -10.16
CA GLN A 219 -17.51 37.64 -11.21
C GLN A 219 -18.71 36.80 -10.71
N GLU A 220 -19.13 36.98 -9.45
CA GLU A 220 -20.23 36.25 -8.82
C GLU A 220 -21.15 37.23 -8.06
N PHE A 221 -22.46 37.10 -8.31
CA PHE A 221 -23.51 37.95 -7.76
C PHE A 221 -24.60 37.13 -7.06
N LEU A 222 -25.25 37.73 -6.07
CA LEU A 222 -26.42 37.22 -5.37
C LEU A 222 -27.65 38.06 -5.74
N LEU A 223 -28.72 37.36 -6.08
CA LEU A 223 -29.95 37.93 -6.62
C LEU A 223 -31.19 37.40 -5.89
N ALA A 224 -32.22 38.23 -5.79
CA ALA A 224 -33.54 37.77 -5.36
C ALA A 224 -34.28 37.09 -6.51
N GLY A 225 -34.35 35.77 -6.44
CA GLY A 225 -35.11 34.90 -7.33
C GLY A 225 -36.57 34.73 -6.94
N PRO A 226 -37.37 34.09 -7.81
CA PRO A 226 -38.78 33.80 -7.56
C PRO A 226 -38.97 32.86 -6.36
N GLY A 227 -40.12 32.96 -5.68
CA GLY A 227 -40.49 32.05 -4.59
C GLY A 227 -39.62 32.12 -3.32
N GLY A 228 -38.98 33.27 -3.06
CA GLY A 228 -38.13 33.43 -1.87
C GLY A 228 -36.76 32.74 -2.00
N LEU A 229 -36.24 32.63 -3.22
CA LEU A 229 -34.92 32.06 -3.48
C LEU A 229 -33.84 33.15 -3.56
N GLY A 230 -32.71 32.92 -2.92
CA GLY A 230 -31.46 33.64 -3.16
C GLY A 230 -30.62 32.91 -4.20
N MET A 231 -30.58 33.46 -5.42
CA MET A 231 -29.92 32.85 -6.57
C MET A 231 -28.48 33.37 -6.69
N PHE A 232 -27.54 32.46 -6.90
CA PHE A 232 -26.15 32.79 -7.22
C PHE A 232 -25.98 32.80 -8.74
N ALA A 233 -25.43 33.87 -9.30
CA ALA A 233 -25.21 34.00 -10.73
C ALA A 233 -23.78 34.44 -11.02
N THR A 234 -23.11 33.72 -11.92
CA THR A 234 -21.81 34.14 -12.46
C THR A 234 -22.00 35.07 -13.65
N VAL A 235 -20.93 35.74 -14.09
CA VAL A 235 -20.94 36.58 -15.30
C VAL A 235 -21.31 35.84 -16.58
N ALA A 236 -21.19 34.51 -16.59
CA ALA A 236 -21.61 33.65 -17.71
C ALA A 236 -23.13 33.34 -17.69
N GLY A 237 -23.87 33.86 -16.70
CA GLY A 237 -25.30 33.62 -16.53
C GLY A 237 -25.67 32.28 -15.93
N VAL A 238 -24.69 31.51 -15.44
CA VAL A 238 -24.91 30.21 -14.79
C VAL A 238 -24.70 30.30 -13.29
N SER A 239 -25.43 29.48 -12.53
CA SER A 239 -25.18 29.27 -11.10
C SER A 239 -24.16 28.15 -10.87
N GLN A 240 -23.20 28.38 -9.99
CA GLN A 240 -22.26 27.34 -9.51
C GLN A 240 -22.68 26.75 -8.16
N ARG A 241 -23.72 27.29 -7.52
CA ARG A 241 -24.16 26.91 -6.18
C ARG A 241 -25.67 26.71 -6.15
N ALA A 242 -26.15 25.80 -5.31
CA ALA A 242 -27.58 25.70 -5.07
C ALA A 242 -28.11 27.00 -4.42
N PRO A 243 -29.35 27.42 -4.75
CA PRO A 243 -29.94 28.61 -4.16
C PRO A 243 -30.20 28.44 -2.66
N VAL A 244 -30.19 29.55 -1.93
CA VAL A 244 -30.62 29.61 -0.53
C VAL A 244 -32.10 29.94 -0.46
N HIS A 245 -32.83 29.36 0.50
CA HIS A 245 -34.24 29.67 0.70
C HIS A 245 -34.39 30.68 1.83
N TRP A 246 -34.96 31.84 1.55
CA TRP A 246 -35.20 32.92 2.52
C TRP A 246 -36.65 33.41 2.47
N SER A 247 -37.00 34.39 3.30
CA SER A 247 -38.34 34.97 3.31
C SER A 247 -38.71 35.55 1.94
N GLU A 248 -39.97 35.40 1.54
CA GLU A 248 -40.48 36.02 0.32
C GLU A 248 -40.51 37.56 0.39
N ASN A 249 -40.52 38.12 1.60
CA ASN A 249 -40.56 39.56 1.88
C ASN A 249 -39.16 40.13 2.20
N VAL A 250 -38.09 39.49 1.71
CA VAL A 250 -36.73 39.96 1.93
C VAL A 250 -36.54 41.40 1.40
N VAL A 251 -36.11 42.30 2.28
CA VAL A 251 -35.91 43.72 1.96
C VAL A 251 -34.45 44.06 1.66
N GLY A 252 -33.52 43.20 2.07
CA GLY A 252 -32.09 43.35 1.82
C GLY A 252 -31.32 42.07 2.06
N ALA A 253 -30.14 41.98 1.44
CA ALA A 253 -29.21 40.87 1.63
C ALA A 253 -27.78 41.40 1.77
N ALA A 254 -27.01 40.76 2.66
CA ALA A 254 -25.60 41.01 2.85
C ALA A 254 -24.83 39.70 2.91
N VAL A 255 -23.52 39.77 2.69
CA VAL A 255 -22.65 38.60 2.71
C VAL A 255 -21.53 38.77 3.71
N CYS A 256 -21.35 37.75 4.55
CA CYS A 256 -20.18 37.58 5.40
C CYS A 256 -19.77 36.12 5.31
N PHE A 257 -18.86 35.81 4.37
CA PHE A 257 -18.49 34.44 4.02
C PHE A 257 -18.17 33.60 5.29
N PRO A 258 -18.76 32.40 5.45
CA PRO A 258 -19.53 31.65 4.45
C PRO A 258 -21.05 31.86 4.50
N TYR A 259 -21.54 32.95 5.09
CA TYR A 259 -22.96 33.20 5.31
C TYR A 259 -23.57 34.25 4.37
N VAL A 260 -24.82 34.00 3.98
CA VAL A 260 -25.76 34.99 3.43
C VAL A 260 -26.67 35.44 4.55
N ILE A 261 -26.77 36.74 4.77
CA ILE A 261 -27.70 37.34 5.71
C ILE A 261 -28.84 37.96 4.90
N ALA A 262 -30.07 37.61 5.24
CA ALA A 262 -31.27 38.17 4.63
C ALA A 262 -32.09 38.90 5.70
N LEU A 263 -32.49 40.13 5.40
CA LEU A 263 -33.32 40.97 6.26
C LEU A 263 -34.77 40.91 5.80
N ASP A 264 -35.66 40.61 6.74
CA ASP A 264 -37.10 40.83 6.64
C ASP A 264 -37.49 42.02 7.55
N SER A 265 -38.70 42.53 7.40
CA SER A 265 -39.31 43.53 8.26
C SER A 265 -39.39 43.14 9.75
N GLU A 266 -39.44 41.84 10.07
CA GLU A 266 -39.59 41.35 11.45
C GLU A 266 -38.39 40.56 12.00
N PHE A 267 -37.51 40.06 11.13
CA PHE A 267 -36.39 39.21 11.52
C PHE A 267 -35.23 39.24 10.53
N ILE A 268 -34.08 38.78 11.00
CA ILE A 268 -32.89 38.53 10.18
C ILE A 268 -32.67 37.02 10.13
N THR A 269 -32.43 36.48 8.95
CA THR A 269 -32.05 35.07 8.76
C THR A 269 -30.62 34.97 8.27
N VAL A 270 -29.91 33.95 8.77
CA VAL A 270 -28.52 33.63 8.40
C VAL A 270 -28.52 32.27 7.73
N HIS A 271 -28.07 32.22 6.49
CA HIS A 271 -28.02 31.03 5.64
C HIS A 271 -26.58 30.70 5.31
N SER A 272 -26.22 29.43 5.35
CA SER A 272 -24.88 28.97 4.98
C SER A 272 -24.79 28.78 3.47
N MET A 273 -23.76 29.36 2.85
CA MET A 273 -23.46 29.17 1.43
C MET A 273 -22.87 27.79 1.12
N LEU A 274 -22.46 27.04 2.14
CA LEU A 274 -21.76 25.77 1.98
C LEU A 274 -22.74 24.59 1.84
N ASP A 275 -23.81 24.60 2.64
CA ASP A 275 -24.84 23.55 2.69
C ASP A 275 -26.27 24.08 2.47
N GLN A 276 -26.41 25.37 2.15
CA GLN A 276 -27.68 26.03 1.79
C GLN A 276 -28.76 26.01 2.88
N GLN A 277 -28.39 25.69 4.12
CA GLN A 277 -29.31 25.64 5.25
C GLN A 277 -29.36 26.97 6.02
N GLN A 278 -30.55 27.29 6.54
CA GLN A 278 -30.72 28.36 7.52
C GLN A 278 -30.09 27.94 8.86
N LYS A 279 -29.07 28.69 9.30
CA LYS A 279 -28.31 28.43 10.53
C LYS A 279 -28.85 29.19 11.74
N GLN A 280 -29.39 30.38 11.53
CA GLN A 280 -29.86 31.24 12.61
C GLN A 280 -31.00 32.15 12.17
N THR A 281 -31.91 32.45 13.09
CA THR A 281 -32.91 33.52 12.97
C THR A 281 -32.74 34.45 14.16
N LEU A 282 -32.67 35.75 13.90
CA LEU A 282 -32.57 36.80 14.90
C LEU A 282 -33.82 37.68 14.81
N PRO A 283 -34.59 37.86 15.89
CA PRO A 283 -35.72 38.79 15.88
C PRO A 283 -35.21 40.23 15.70
N PHE A 284 -35.76 40.97 14.74
CA PHE A 284 -35.37 42.34 14.44
C PHE A 284 -36.49 43.09 13.73
N LYS A 285 -37.20 43.93 14.47
CA LYS A 285 -38.37 44.66 13.96
C LYS A 285 -37.99 45.97 13.30
N GLU A 286 -38.76 46.37 12.29
CA GLU A 286 -38.61 47.65 11.58
C GLU A 286 -37.24 47.80 10.90
N GLY A 287 -36.61 46.69 10.52
CA GLY A 287 -35.38 46.72 9.76
C GLY A 287 -35.63 47.04 8.30
N HIS A 288 -34.90 48.02 7.77
CA HIS A 288 -35.02 48.41 6.36
C HIS A 288 -33.68 48.62 5.64
N ILE A 289 -32.56 48.58 6.36
CA ILE A 289 -31.21 48.69 5.80
C ILE A 289 -30.38 47.47 6.24
N LEU A 290 -29.79 46.75 5.29
CA LEU A 290 -28.81 45.69 5.53
C LEU A 290 -27.67 45.83 4.51
N GLN A 291 -26.44 46.06 4.97
CA GLN A 291 -25.26 46.13 4.11
C GLN A 291 -24.03 45.52 4.81
N ASP A 292 -23.13 44.97 4.00
CA ASP A 292 -21.79 44.55 4.41
C ASP A 292 -20.73 45.56 3.96
N PHE A 293 -19.79 45.85 4.88
CA PHE A 293 -18.70 46.80 4.73
C PHE A 293 -17.41 46.20 5.27
N GLU A 294 -16.43 45.90 4.41
CA GLU A 294 -15.12 45.39 4.83
C GLU A 294 -15.20 44.19 5.80
N GLY A 295 -16.18 43.29 5.59
CA GLY A 295 -16.41 42.12 6.45
C GLY A 295 -17.28 42.35 7.69
N ARG A 296 -17.74 43.59 7.94
CA ARG A 296 -18.76 43.90 8.96
C ARG A 296 -20.13 43.94 8.31
N VAL A 297 -21.12 43.33 8.96
CA VAL A 297 -22.52 43.41 8.50
C VAL A 297 -23.26 44.38 9.41
N ILE A 298 -23.80 45.44 8.83
CA ILE A 298 -24.55 46.47 9.54
C ILE A 298 -26.02 46.38 9.14
N VAL A 299 -26.88 46.43 10.14
CA VAL A 299 -28.33 46.47 9.98
C VAL A 299 -28.88 47.69 10.71
N ALA A 300 -29.81 48.40 10.11
CA ALA A 300 -30.41 49.58 10.72
C ALA A 300 -31.94 49.58 10.62
N THR A 301 -32.55 50.16 11.65
CA THR A 301 -33.94 50.60 11.64
C THR A 301 -33.99 52.09 11.30
N SER A 302 -35.18 52.66 11.19
CA SER A 302 -35.35 54.11 10.99
C SER A 302 -34.72 54.97 12.08
N LYS A 303 -34.40 54.40 13.25
CA LYS A 303 -33.99 55.11 14.48
C LYS A 303 -32.66 54.67 15.07
N GLY A 304 -32.05 53.59 14.59
CA GLY A 304 -30.83 53.06 15.20
C GLY A 304 -30.05 52.14 14.28
N VAL A 305 -28.76 52.00 14.58
CA VAL A 305 -27.80 51.20 13.81
C VAL A 305 -27.22 50.11 14.68
N TYR A 306 -27.17 48.90 14.14
CA TYR A 306 -26.72 47.69 14.80
C TYR A 306 -25.67 46.98 13.93
N VAL A 307 -24.76 46.27 14.58
CA VAL A 307 -23.74 45.46 13.92
C VAL A 307 -24.01 43.99 14.21
N LEU A 308 -24.03 43.17 13.16
CA LEU A 308 -24.04 41.73 13.26
C LEU A 308 -22.59 41.25 13.40
N VAL A 309 -22.22 40.90 14.61
CA VAL A 309 -20.86 40.47 14.96
C VAL A 309 -20.75 38.97 14.75
N PRO A 310 -19.88 38.48 13.84
CA PRO A 310 -19.67 37.05 13.66
C PRO A 310 -19.02 36.45 14.90
N LEU A 311 -19.50 35.28 15.32
CA LEU A 311 -18.83 34.50 16.35
C LEU A 311 -17.54 33.89 15.80
N PRO A 312 -16.47 33.78 16.61
CA PRO A 312 -15.24 33.10 16.20
C PRO A 312 -15.55 31.71 15.64
N LEU A 313 -15.00 31.42 14.47
CA LEU A 313 -15.32 30.19 13.75
C LEU A 313 -14.99 28.94 14.56
N GLU A 314 -13.87 28.95 15.29
CA GLU A 314 -13.47 27.87 16.18
C GLU A 314 -14.56 27.56 17.21
N LYS A 315 -15.19 28.60 17.77
CA LYS A 315 -16.30 28.45 18.71
C LYS A 315 -17.51 27.82 18.03
N GLN A 316 -17.87 28.28 16.83
CA GLN A 316 -18.99 27.71 16.08
C GLN A 316 -18.77 26.22 15.76
N ILE A 317 -17.54 25.84 15.40
CA ILE A 317 -17.18 24.43 15.15
C ILE A 317 -17.26 23.61 16.44
N GLN A 318 -16.73 24.13 17.56
CA GLN A 318 -16.82 23.42 18.85
C GLN A 318 -18.27 23.27 19.32
N ASP A 319 -19.11 24.30 19.16
CA ASP A 319 -20.55 24.22 19.47
C ASP A 319 -21.26 23.17 18.59
N LEU A 320 -20.92 23.09 17.30
CA LEU A 320 -21.42 22.07 16.39
C LEU A 320 -21.01 20.65 16.83
N LEU A 321 -19.74 20.45 17.17
CA LEU A 321 -19.22 19.18 17.67
C LEU A 321 -19.89 18.78 19.00
N ALA A 322 -20.02 19.71 19.95
CA ALA A 322 -20.72 19.48 21.21
C ALA A 322 -22.20 19.08 21.00
N SER A 323 -22.85 19.65 19.98
CA SER A 323 -24.20 19.28 19.56
C SER A 323 -24.30 18.00 18.71
N ARG A 324 -23.17 17.29 18.50
CA ARG A 324 -23.04 16.06 17.68
C ARG A 324 -23.38 16.24 16.19
N ARG A 325 -23.32 17.47 15.67
CA ARG A 325 -23.54 17.79 14.25
C ARG A 325 -22.22 17.77 13.48
N VAL A 326 -21.62 16.58 13.38
CA VAL A 326 -20.27 16.37 12.86
C VAL A 326 -20.11 16.81 11.41
N GLU A 327 -21.05 16.46 10.52
CA GLU A 327 -20.96 16.79 9.10
C GLU A 327 -20.89 18.30 8.86
N GLU A 328 -21.76 19.05 9.53
CA GLU A 328 -21.79 20.51 9.44
C GLU A 328 -20.52 21.15 10.00
N ALA A 329 -20.00 20.62 11.12
CA ALA A 329 -18.72 21.06 11.67
C ALA A 329 -17.58 20.88 10.66
N LEU A 330 -17.54 19.74 9.96
CA LEU A 330 -16.52 19.44 8.97
C LEU A 330 -16.66 20.29 7.70
N VAL A 331 -17.89 20.54 7.24
CA VAL A 331 -18.16 21.42 6.10
C VAL A 331 -17.72 22.86 6.42
N LEU A 332 -18.09 23.37 7.59
CA LEU A 332 -17.70 24.70 8.05
C LEU A 332 -16.18 24.82 8.20
N ALA A 333 -15.53 23.83 8.82
CA ALA A 333 -14.09 23.78 8.95
C ALA A 333 -13.39 23.77 7.59
N LYS A 334 -13.83 22.96 6.62
CA LYS A 334 -13.26 22.95 5.26
C LYS A 334 -13.44 24.30 4.56
N GLY A 335 -14.60 24.94 4.71
CA GLY A 335 -14.89 26.26 4.13
C GLY A 335 -13.95 27.37 4.64
N ALA A 336 -13.51 27.25 5.89
CA ALA A 336 -12.62 28.20 6.54
C ALA A 336 -11.18 28.20 6.05
N ARG A 337 -10.78 27.18 5.28
CA ARG A 337 -9.42 27.04 4.74
C ARG A 337 -8.92 28.29 4.00
N ARG A 338 -9.83 29.07 3.39
CA ARG A 338 -9.48 30.30 2.67
C ARG A 338 -9.01 31.44 3.58
N ASN A 339 -9.42 31.43 4.85
CA ASN A 339 -9.21 32.53 5.79
C ASN A 339 -8.10 32.28 6.80
N ILE A 340 -7.50 31.08 6.83
CA ILE A 340 -6.52 30.65 7.83
C ILE A 340 -5.21 30.22 7.13
N PRO A 341 -4.03 30.62 7.64
CA PRO A 341 -2.75 30.12 7.13
C PRO A 341 -2.69 28.59 7.11
N LYS A 342 -2.14 28.01 6.04
CA LYS A 342 -2.17 26.56 5.77
C LYS A 342 -1.70 25.70 6.96
N GLU A 343 -0.63 26.10 7.63
CA GLU A 343 -0.07 25.37 8.78
C GLU A 343 -1.02 25.37 9.99
N LYS A 344 -1.52 26.55 10.38
CA LYS A 344 -2.50 26.68 11.47
C LYS A 344 -3.79 25.92 11.15
N PHE A 345 -4.23 25.96 9.90
CA PHE A 345 -5.39 25.22 9.43
C PHE A 345 -5.20 23.70 9.57
N GLN A 346 -4.05 23.16 9.19
CA GLN A 346 -3.79 21.72 9.28
C GLN A 346 -3.85 21.21 10.73
N VAL A 347 -3.24 21.93 11.67
CA VAL A 347 -3.26 21.56 13.09
C VAL A 347 -4.69 21.60 13.65
N MET A 348 -5.41 22.70 13.39
CA MET A 348 -6.81 22.85 13.81
C MET A 348 -7.70 21.76 13.19
N TYR A 349 -7.55 21.51 11.89
CA TYR A 349 -8.40 20.58 11.15
C TYR A 349 -8.18 19.12 11.57
N ARG A 350 -6.91 18.71 11.82
CA ARG A 350 -6.61 17.39 12.40
C ARG A 350 -7.30 17.20 13.74
N ARG A 351 -7.23 18.21 14.62
CA ARG A 351 -7.89 18.17 15.92
C ARG A 351 -9.41 18.03 15.80
N ILE A 352 -10.04 18.77 14.87
CA ILE A 352 -11.47 18.66 14.59
C ILE A 352 -11.84 17.26 14.10
N LEU A 353 -11.04 16.66 13.21
CA LEU A 353 -11.25 15.29 12.72
C LEU A 353 -11.15 14.26 13.85
N GLN A 354 -10.19 14.42 14.76
CA GLN A 354 -10.04 13.54 15.93
C GLN A 354 -11.27 13.64 16.86
N GLN A 355 -11.72 14.85 17.20
CA GLN A 355 -12.93 15.06 18.01
C GLN A 355 -14.18 14.49 17.32
N ALA A 356 -14.33 14.73 16.01
CA ALA A 356 -15.41 14.17 15.20
C ALA A 356 -15.39 12.63 15.21
N GLY A 357 -14.21 12.02 15.09
CA GLY A 357 -14.03 10.58 15.18
C GLY A 357 -14.49 10.02 16.52
N PHE A 358 -14.19 10.69 17.64
CA PHE A 358 -14.64 10.26 18.97
C PHE A 358 -16.15 10.41 19.17
N ILE A 359 -16.78 11.43 18.55
CA ILE A 359 -18.24 11.56 18.56
C ILE A 359 -18.88 10.39 17.80
N GLN A 360 -18.37 10.05 16.62
CA GLN A 360 -18.88 8.93 15.83
C GLN A 360 -18.62 7.58 16.52
N PHE A 361 -17.47 7.42 17.16
CA PHE A 361 -17.16 6.26 17.98
C PHE A 361 -18.16 6.11 19.14
N ALA A 362 -18.50 7.19 19.84
CA ALA A 362 -19.52 7.17 20.90
C ALA A 362 -20.94 6.86 20.38
N GLN A 363 -21.22 7.13 19.10
CA GLN A 363 -22.47 6.74 18.44
C GLN A 363 -22.42 5.32 17.83
N LEU A 364 -21.33 4.58 18.03
CA LEU A 364 -21.07 3.24 17.47
C LEU A 364 -21.02 3.22 15.92
N GLN A 365 -20.78 4.36 15.29
CA GLN A 365 -20.55 4.53 13.85
C GLN A 365 -19.07 4.28 13.54
N PHE A 366 -18.68 3.00 13.60
CA PHE A 366 -17.28 2.61 13.58
C PHE A 366 -16.56 2.85 12.26
N LEU A 367 -17.24 2.71 11.12
CA LEU A 367 -16.61 2.91 9.80
C LEU A 367 -16.24 4.38 9.60
N GLU A 368 -17.16 5.27 9.95
CA GLU A 368 -16.98 6.72 9.89
C GLU A 368 -15.91 7.17 10.90
N ALA A 369 -15.97 6.67 12.14
CA ALA A 369 -14.98 6.96 13.17
C ALA A 369 -13.56 6.57 12.72
N LYS A 370 -13.42 5.38 12.12
CA LYS A 370 -12.14 4.86 11.60
C LYS A 370 -11.50 5.78 10.57
N GLU A 371 -12.27 6.23 9.59
CA GLU A 371 -11.79 7.14 8.54
C GLU A 371 -11.41 8.51 9.11
N LEU A 372 -12.18 9.01 10.08
CA LEU A 372 -11.89 10.26 10.78
C LEU A 372 -10.61 10.18 11.61
N PHE A 373 -10.39 9.08 12.34
CA PHE A 373 -9.14 8.88 13.09
C PHE A 373 -7.92 8.75 12.19
N ARG A 374 -8.05 8.05 11.06
CA ARG A 374 -6.96 7.90 10.07
C ARG A 374 -6.61 9.24 9.41
N SER A 375 -7.62 9.96 8.93
CA SER A 375 -7.43 11.29 8.32
C SER A 375 -6.95 12.35 9.32
N GLY A 376 -7.37 12.22 10.59
CA GLY A 376 -6.94 13.06 11.70
C GLY A 376 -5.57 12.70 12.29
N GLN A 377 -4.94 11.60 11.87
CA GLN A 377 -3.69 11.08 12.45
C GLN A 377 -3.76 10.99 13.98
N LEU A 378 -4.79 10.31 14.49
CA LEU A 378 -4.97 10.13 15.93
C LEU A 378 -3.79 9.34 16.54
N ASP A 379 -3.27 9.82 17.67
CA ASP A 379 -2.42 9.00 18.55
C ASP A 379 -3.29 7.88 19.13
N VAL A 380 -3.04 6.65 18.70
CA VAL A 380 -3.93 5.51 19.00
C VAL A 380 -4.00 5.21 20.49
N ARG A 381 -3.02 5.64 21.28
CA ARG A 381 -3.02 5.50 22.74
C ARG A 381 -4.19 6.24 23.39
N GLU A 382 -4.73 7.29 22.75
CA GLU A 382 -5.98 7.92 23.20
C GLU A 382 -7.12 6.89 23.24
N LEU A 383 -7.27 6.07 22.20
CA LEU A 383 -8.27 5.00 22.14
C LEU A 383 -7.93 3.85 23.10
N ILE A 384 -6.67 3.41 23.15
CA ILE A 384 -6.25 2.31 24.05
C ILE A 384 -6.50 2.71 25.51
N SER A 385 -6.26 3.97 25.87
CA SER A 385 -6.46 4.49 27.24
C SER A 385 -7.90 4.45 27.73
N LEU A 386 -8.88 4.23 26.85
CA LEU A 386 -10.29 4.06 27.22
C LEU A 386 -10.57 2.69 27.81
N TYR A 387 -9.70 1.71 27.54
CA TYR A 387 -9.84 0.32 27.93
C TYR A 387 -8.92 0.07 29.13
N PRO A 388 -9.48 -0.21 30.31
CA PRO A 388 -8.68 -0.49 31.49
C PRO A 388 -7.67 -1.63 31.24
N PHE A 389 -6.45 -1.48 31.76
CA PHE A 389 -5.37 -2.47 31.73
C PHE A 389 -4.74 -2.79 30.35
N LEU A 390 -5.21 -2.19 29.25
CA LEU A 390 -4.60 -2.42 27.93
C LEU A 390 -3.27 -1.70 27.75
N LEU A 391 -3.16 -0.44 28.17
CA LEU A 391 -1.89 0.29 28.13
C LEU A 391 -0.83 -0.39 29.01
N PRO A 392 0.43 -0.49 28.55
CA PRO A 392 1.53 -0.99 29.37
C PRO A 392 1.76 -0.16 30.63
N THR A 393 2.22 -0.81 31.71
CA THR A 393 2.58 -0.13 32.96
C THR A 393 3.76 0.84 32.79
N SER A 394 4.62 0.61 31.79
CA SER A 394 5.74 1.47 31.40
C SER A 394 5.33 2.67 30.54
N SER A 395 4.07 2.74 30.07
CA SER A 395 3.64 3.75 29.10
C SER A 395 3.60 5.14 29.74
N SER A 396 4.36 6.10 29.19
CA SER A 396 4.38 7.49 29.66
C SER A 396 3.24 8.34 29.07
N PHE A 397 2.19 7.71 28.54
CA PHE A 397 1.15 8.38 27.78
C PHE A 397 0.26 9.26 28.68
N THR A 398 0.07 10.51 28.27
CA THR A 398 -0.89 11.44 28.86
C THR A 398 -1.86 11.91 27.79
N ARG A 399 -3.15 11.87 28.09
CA ARG A 399 -4.19 12.36 27.18
C ARG A 399 -3.95 13.81 26.77
N SER A 400 -4.35 14.13 25.56
CA SER A 400 -4.25 15.46 24.97
C SER A 400 -4.93 16.54 25.80
N HIS A 401 -4.32 17.73 25.81
CA HIS A 401 -4.87 18.93 26.44
C HIS A 401 -5.03 20.06 25.40
N PRO A 402 -6.21 20.67 25.25
CA PRO A 402 -7.50 20.29 25.85
C PRO A 402 -7.96 18.87 25.44
N PRO A 403 -8.94 18.25 26.12
CA PRO A 403 -9.37 16.89 25.81
C PRO A 403 -10.03 16.79 24.42
N LEU A 404 -9.86 15.63 23.76
CA LEU A 404 -10.52 15.32 22.48
C LEU A 404 -11.95 14.77 22.64
N HIS A 405 -12.27 14.24 23.81
CA HIS A 405 -13.57 13.69 24.16
C HIS A 405 -13.83 13.81 25.67
N GLU A 406 -15.10 13.66 26.09
CA GLU A 406 -15.52 13.88 27.49
C GLU A 406 -15.53 12.60 28.34
N PHE A 407 -15.58 11.42 27.73
CA PHE A 407 -15.66 10.16 28.47
C PHE A 407 -14.30 9.75 29.04
N ALA A 408 -14.30 9.28 30.30
CA ALA A 408 -13.12 8.85 31.03
C ALA A 408 -12.68 7.44 30.64
N ASP A 409 -13.62 6.51 30.49
CA ASP A 409 -13.39 5.12 30.13
C ASP A 409 -14.52 4.55 29.27
N LEU A 410 -14.34 3.31 28.80
CA LEU A 410 -15.35 2.63 28.00
C LEU A 410 -16.65 2.37 28.78
N ASN A 411 -16.59 2.18 30.10
CA ASN A 411 -17.78 1.93 30.92
C ASN A 411 -18.73 3.13 30.92
N GLN A 412 -18.19 4.35 31.01
CA GLN A 412 -18.97 5.59 30.92
C GLN A 412 -19.64 5.72 29.54
N LEU A 413 -18.95 5.32 28.46
CA LEU A 413 -19.46 5.39 27.09
C LEU A 413 -20.57 4.37 26.85
N THR A 414 -20.40 3.13 27.31
CA THR A 414 -21.35 2.03 27.05
C THR A 414 -22.45 1.93 28.11
N GLN A 415 -22.38 2.71 29.19
CA GLN A 415 -23.28 2.63 30.35
C GLN A 415 -23.30 1.21 30.98
N GLY A 416 -22.18 0.50 30.90
CA GLY A 416 -22.04 -0.87 31.43
C GLY A 416 -22.61 -1.98 30.52
N ASP A 417 -23.04 -1.65 29.30
CA ASP A 417 -23.59 -2.62 28.34
C ASP A 417 -22.48 -3.50 27.73
N GLN A 418 -22.51 -4.80 28.04
CA GLN A 418 -21.49 -5.77 27.61
C GLN A 418 -21.44 -5.96 26.09
N GLU A 419 -22.58 -5.87 25.39
CA GLU A 419 -22.62 -6.04 23.93
C GLU A 419 -21.93 -4.85 23.24
N LYS A 420 -22.20 -3.63 23.72
CA LYS A 420 -21.52 -2.43 23.23
C LYS A 420 -20.03 -2.45 23.54
N VAL A 421 -19.63 -2.94 24.70
CA VAL A 421 -18.21 -3.12 25.07
C VAL A 421 -17.53 -4.09 24.10
N ALA A 422 -18.15 -5.25 23.81
CA ALA A 422 -17.61 -6.22 22.86
C ALA A 422 -17.46 -5.62 21.46
N ARG A 423 -18.46 -4.87 20.97
CA ARG A 423 -18.38 -4.15 19.68
C ARG A 423 -17.25 -3.13 19.65
N CYS A 424 -17.04 -2.37 20.73
CA CYS A 424 -15.93 -1.43 20.83
C CYS A 424 -14.57 -2.15 20.88
N LYS A 425 -14.45 -3.30 21.56
CA LYS A 425 -13.22 -4.12 21.55
C LYS A 425 -12.92 -4.64 20.14
N HIS A 426 -13.93 -5.15 19.43
CA HIS A 426 -13.78 -5.61 18.05
C HIS A 426 -13.35 -4.47 17.11
N PHE A 427 -13.92 -3.28 17.26
CA PHE A 427 -13.46 -2.09 16.55
C PHE A 427 -11.99 -1.78 16.83
N LEU A 428 -11.59 -1.75 18.11
CA LEU A 428 -10.21 -1.44 18.50
C LEU A 428 -9.23 -2.47 17.92
N MET A 429 -9.55 -3.76 17.97
CA MET A 429 -8.77 -4.84 17.35
C MET A 429 -8.57 -4.60 15.85
N SER A 430 -9.66 -4.36 15.10
CA SER A 430 -9.59 -4.10 13.66
C SER A 430 -8.78 -2.84 13.34
N TYR A 431 -8.98 -1.77 14.13
CA TYR A 431 -8.29 -0.50 13.92
C TYR A 431 -6.79 -0.61 14.20
N LEU A 432 -6.39 -1.21 15.34
CA LEU A 432 -4.99 -1.39 15.71
C LEU A 432 -4.25 -2.27 14.71
N ASN A 433 -4.86 -3.36 14.25
CA ASN A 433 -4.23 -4.26 13.28
C ASN A 433 -3.89 -3.55 11.95
N GLU A 434 -4.78 -2.68 11.47
CA GLU A 434 -4.51 -1.89 10.27
C GLU A 434 -3.45 -0.80 10.52
N VAL A 435 -3.55 -0.09 11.65
CA VAL A 435 -2.61 0.98 11.99
C VAL A 435 -1.19 0.45 12.21
N ARG A 436 -1.02 -0.78 12.69
CA ARG A 436 0.28 -1.45 12.87
C ARG A 436 1.18 -1.38 11.62
N SER A 437 0.58 -1.48 10.44
CA SER A 437 1.30 -1.43 9.15
C SER A 437 1.62 -0.01 8.65
N THR A 438 1.05 1.02 9.28
CA THR A 438 1.13 2.41 8.81
C THR A 438 2.21 3.20 9.55
N GLU A 439 2.69 4.27 8.92
CA GLU A 439 3.63 5.22 9.55
C GLU A 439 3.08 5.89 10.81
N VAL A 440 1.75 5.89 11.00
CA VAL A 440 1.10 6.41 12.21
C VAL A 440 1.51 5.61 13.45
N ALA A 441 1.86 4.32 13.33
CA ALA A 441 2.35 3.54 14.46
C ALA A 441 3.82 3.82 14.83
N ASN A 442 4.56 4.58 14.01
CA ASN A 442 5.98 4.86 14.26
C ASN A 442 6.14 5.74 15.51
N GLY A 443 6.62 5.13 16.59
CA GLY A 443 6.87 5.77 17.89
C GLY A 443 6.12 5.17 19.08
N TYR A 444 5.11 4.33 18.84
CA TYR A 444 4.34 3.64 19.90
C TYR A 444 3.90 2.22 19.51
N LYS A 445 4.74 1.53 18.72
CA LYS A 445 4.51 0.13 18.33
C LYS A 445 4.39 -0.81 19.53
N GLU A 446 5.17 -0.56 20.58
CA GLU A 446 5.12 -1.35 21.83
C GLU A 446 3.74 -1.28 22.51
N ASP A 447 3.17 -0.07 22.64
CA ASP A 447 1.84 0.14 23.23
C ASP A 447 0.75 -0.54 22.37
N VAL A 448 0.86 -0.44 21.04
CA VAL A 448 -0.10 -1.04 20.09
C VAL A 448 -0.05 -2.56 20.13
N ASP A 449 1.13 -3.16 20.04
CA ASP A 449 1.31 -4.60 19.99
C ASP A 449 0.95 -5.27 21.31
N THR A 450 1.31 -4.64 22.44
CA THR A 450 0.92 -5.11 23.77
C THR A 450 -0.59 -5.04 23.97
N ALA A 451 -1.25 -3.96 23.50
CA ALA A 451 -2.71 -3.86 23.55
C ALA A 451 -3.41 -4.89 22.65
N LEU A 452 -2.90 -5.12 21.44
CA LEU A 452 -3.39 -6.16 20.53
C LEU A 452 -3.27 -7.56 21.14
N LEU A 453 -2.12 -7.89 21.72
CA LEU A 453 -1.91 -9.16 22.40
C LEU A 453 -2.91 -9.37 23.52
N LYS A 454 -3.10 -8.36 24.39
CA LYS A 454 -4.07 -8.42 25.49
C LYS A 454 -5.51 -8.62 25.00
N LEU A 455 -5.89 -7.91 23.93
CA LEU A 455 -7.23 -8.02 23.30
C LEU A 455 -7.46 -9.38 22.64
N TYR A 456 -6.50 -9.88 21.86
CA TYR A 456 -6.59 -11.19 21.22
C TYR A 456 -6.62 -12.35 22.22
N THR A 457 -5.88 -12.21 23.32
CA THR A 457 -5.88 -13.18 24.42
C THR A 457 -7.23 -13.23 25.13
N GLU A 458 -7.87 -12.08 25.37
CA GLU A 458 -9.18 -12.02 26.03
C GLU A 458 -10.31 -12.52 25.12
N ALA A 459 -10.19 -12.30 23.81
CA ALA A 459 -11.21 -12.67 22.82
C ALA A 459 -11.01 -14.06 22.19
N ASP A 460 -9.98 -14.82 22.61
CA ASP A 460 -9.59 -16.09 21.99
C ASP A 460 -9.45 -16.00 20.45
N HIS A 461 -8.84 -14.92 19.96
CA HIS A 461 -8.77 -14.65 18.53
C HIS A 461 -7.64 -15.43 17.86
N ASP A 462 -7.93 -16.08 16.72
CA ASP A 462 -6.97 -16.83 15.90
C ASP A 462 -5.67 -16.06 15.56
N SER A 463 -5.76 -14.74 15.37
CA SER A 463 -4.62 -13.90 15.01
C SER A 463 -3.60 -13.67 16.13
N LEU A 464 -3.85 -14.17 17.36
CA LEU A 464 -2.89 -14.09 18.46
C LEU A 464 -1.55 -14.75 18.09
N LEU A 465 -1.59 -15.92 17.45
CA LEU A 465 -0.38 -16.65 17.08
C LEU A 465 0.36 -15.95 15.95
N ASP A 466 -0.37 -15.47 14.94
CA ASP A 466 0.19 -14.69 13.83
C ASP A 466 0.94 -13.44 14.32
N LEU A 467 0.40 -12.78 15.36
CA LEU A 467 1.02 -11.62 15.99
C LEU A 467 2.39 -11.94 16.58
N LEU A 468 2.52 -13.10 17.21
CA LEU A 468 3.72 -13.53 17.95
C LEU A 468 4.78 -14.18 17.07
N VAL A 469 4.37 -14.78 15.96
CA VAL A 469 5.29 -15.35 14.95
C VAL A 469 5.92 -14.25 14.09
N THR A 470 5.21 -13.14 13.87
CA THR A 470 5.71 -11.99 13.10
C THR A 470 6.51 -11.01 13.96
N GLU A 471 7.20 -10.05 13.33
CA GLU A 471 7.92 -8.98 14.03
C GLU A 471 6.97 -8.23 14.96
N ASN A 472 7.20 -8.29 16.27
CA ASN A 472 6.32 -7.74 17.29
C ASN A 472 7.12 -6.98 18.36
N PHE A 473 6.53 -5.93 18.89
CA PHE A 473 7.15 -5.08 19.91
C PHE A 473 6.47 -5.27 21.28
N CYS A 474 5.90 -6.45 21.54
CA CYS A 474 5.15 -6.73 22.76
C CYS A 474 6.05 -6.61 24.00
N LEU A 475 5.61 -5.85 25.01
CA LEU A 475 6.35 -5.75 26.28
C LEU A 475 6.28 -7.07 27.05
N LEU A 476 7.43 -7.71 27.27
CA LEU A 476 7.52 -9.03 27.89
C LEU A 476 6.89 -9.09 29.29
N ALA A 477 7.19 -8.12 30.16
CA ALA A 477 6.74 -8.13 31.56
C ALA A 477 5.21 -8.13 31.69
N ASP A 478 4.53 -7.28 30.94
CA ASP A 478 3.07 -7.15 30.97
C ASP A 478 2.39 -8.27 30.18
N SER A 479 2.93 -8.60 29.00
CA SER A 479 2.36 -9.62 28.11
C SER A 479 2.48 -11.02 28.73
N ALA A 480 3.58 -11.35 29.41
CA ALA A 480 3.77 -12.63 30.06
C ALA A 480 2.75 -12.86 31.19
N ALA A 481 2.63 -11.90 32.10
CA ALA A 481 1.66 -11.98 33.20
C ALA A 481 0.21 -12.08 32.70
N TRP A 482 -0.10 -11.43 31.57
CA TRP A 482 -1.42 -11.50 30.95
C TRP A 482 -1.72 -12.87 30.31
N LEU A 483 -0.77 -13.44 29.56
CA LEU A 483 -0.90 -14.76 28.95
C LEU A 483 -1.01 -15.87 30.00
N GLU A 484 -0.25 -15.78 31.09
CA GLU A 484 -0.35 -16.71 32.23
C GLU A 484 -1.74 -16.65 32.89
N LYS A 485 -2.25 -15.44 33.14
CA LYS A 485 -3.60 -15.24 33.71
C LYS A 485 -4.70 -15.90 32.87
N HIS A 486 -4.57 -15.86 31.54
CA HIS A 486 -5.51 -16.44 30.59
C HIS A 486 -5.17 -17.89 30.19
N LYS A 487 -4.15 -18.51 30.80
CA LYS A 487 -3.71 -19.89 30.56
C LYS A 487 -3.31 -20.17 29.09
N LYS A 488 -2.74 -19.17 28.39
CA LYS A 488 -2.21 -19.30 27.01
C LYS A 488 -0.69 -19.49 27.05
N TYR A 489 -0.25 -20.67 27.48
CA TYR A 489 1.15 -20.99 27.72
C TYR A 489 1.94 -21.25 26.44
N PHE A 490 1.31 -21.78 25.37
CA PHE A 490 1.97 -21.94 24.07
C PHE A 490 2.36 -20.58 23.48
N ALA A 491 1.42 -19.64 23.47
CA ALA A 491 1.64 -18.25 23.04
C ALA A 491 2.70 -17.56 23.90
N LEU A 492 2.73 -17.84 25.21
CA LEU A 492 3.79 -17.36 26.09
C LEU A 492 5.18 -17.89 25.69
N GLY A 493 5.28 -19.16 25.29
CA GLY A 493 6.53 -19.71 24.77
C GLY A 493 6.98 -19.03 23.47
N LEU A 494 6.06 -18.69 22.57
CA LEU A 494 6.39 -17.90 21.36
C LEU A 494 6.91 -16.51 21.70
N LEU A 495 6.31 -15.86 22.70
CA LEU A 495 6.79 -14.56 23.19
C LEU A 495 8.20 -14.65 23.79
N TYR A 496 8.51 -15.70 24.54
CA TYR A 496 9.86 -15.93 25.06
C TYR A 496 10.87 -16.16 23.93
N HIS A 497 10.51 -16.97 22.93
CA HIS A 497 11.35 -17.20 21.76
C HIS A 497 11.68 -15.89 21.03
N TYR A 498 10.67 -15.06 20.76
CA TYR A 498 10.87 -13.77 20.09
C TYR A 498 11.80 -12.82 20.87
N ASN A 499 11.78 -12.90 22.21
CA ASN A 499 12.68 -12.14 23.09
C ASN A 499 14.04 -12.83 23.36
N HIS A 500 14.44 -13.80 22.53
CA HIS A 500 15.70 -14.55 22.66
C HIS A 500 15.83 -15.36 23.96
N GLN A 501 14.73 -15.78 24.56
CA GLN A 501 14.69 -16.64 25.76
C GLN A 501 14.27 -18.08 25.40
N ASP A 502 14.98 -18.70 24.46
CA ASP A 502 14.63 -20.02 23.89
C ASP A 502 14.60 -21.14 24.92
N ALA A 503 15.51 -21.12 25.91
CA ALA A 503 15.53 -22.10 26.99
C ALA A 503 14.24 -22.08 27.83
N ALA A 504 13.70 -20.89 28.11
CA ALA A 504 12.44 -20.73 28.85
C ALA A 504 11.23 -21.15 27.99
N ALA A 505 11.26 -20.85 26.68
CA ALA A 505 10.24 -21.26 25.72
C ALA A 505 10.13 -22.80 25.64
N VAL A 506 11.26 -23.48 25.40
CA VAL A 506 11.29 -24.95 25.30
C VAL A 506 10.92 -25.61 26.62
N GLN A 507 11.42 -25.10 27.76
CA GLN A 507 11.02 -25.61 29.07
C GLN A 507 9.50 -25.54 29.28
N LEU A 508 8.87 -24.45 28.87
CA LEU A 508 7.43 -24.28 28.98
C LEU A 508 6.68 -25.24 28.05
N TRP A 509 7.09 -25.37 26.78
CA TRP A 509 6.47 -26.30 25.85
C TRP A 509 6.63 -27.77 26.28
N VAL A 510 7.79 -28.16 26.81
CA VAL A 510 8.04 -29.49 27.36
C VAL A 510 7.10 -29.81 28.53
N ARG A 511 6.87 -28.84 29.43
CA ARG A 511 5.91 -28.99 30.54
C ARG A 511 4.48 -29.18 30.03
N ILE A 512 4.09 -28.53 28.94
CA ILE A 512 2.78 -28.73 28.31
C ILE A 512 2.69 -30.15 27.72
N VAL A 513 3.70 -30.59 26.96
CA VAL A 513 3.71 -31.92 26.33
C VAL A 513 3.77 -33.06 27.37
N ASN A 514 4.47 -32.86 28.49
CA ASN A 514 4.50 -33.83 29.59
C ASN A 514 3.19 -33.87 30.38
N GLY A 515 2.28 -32.91 30.19
CA GLY A 515 1.00 -32.82 30.89
C GLY A 515 1.06 -32.10 32.24
N ASP A 516 2.18 -31.45 32.57
CA ASP A 516 2.34 -30.66 33.80
C ASP A 516 1.49 -29.36 33.76
N ILE A 517 1.24 -28.87 32.54
CA ILE A 517 0.44 -27.68 32.25
C ILE A 517 -0.55 -28.02 31.14
N HIS A 518 -1.81 -27.65 31.31
CA HIS A 518 -2.83 -27.82 30.28
C HIS A 518 -2.90 -26.58 29.38
N ASP A 519 -2.57 -26.76 28.11
CA ASP A 519 -2.85 -25.81 27.04
C ASP A 519 -3.40 -26.58 25.82
N CYS A 520 -4.55 -26.17 25.31
CA CYS A 520 -5.23 -26.79 24.18
C CYS A 520 -5.09 -25.99 22.87
N THR A 521 -4.26 -24.93 22.84
CA THR A 521 -4.06 -24.12 21.64
C THR A 521 -3.55 -24.91 20.45
N ARG A 522 -2.80 -26.00 20.68
CA ARG A 522 -2.15 -26.77 19.63
C ARG A 522 -2.01 -28.25 20.00
N SER A 523 -2.46 -29.14 19.11
CA SER A 523 -2.40 -30.60 19.30
C SER A 523 -1.08 -31.24 18.87
N ASP A 524 -0.38 -30.63 17.91
CA ASP A 524 0.90 -31.06 17.34
C ASP A 524 2.11 -30.41 18.03
N LEU A 525 1.96 -29.99 19.30
CA LEU A 525 3.01 -29.28 20.04
C LEU A 525 4.32 -30.07 20.12
N TYR A 526 4.25 -31.40 20.21
CA TYR A 526 5.44 -32.25 20.21
C TYR A 526 6.23 -32.15 18.91
N GLU A 527 5.56 -32.20 17.75
CA GLU A 527 6.19 -32.04 16.44
C GLU A 527 6.74 -30.63 16.26
N TYR A 528 6.02 -29.61 16.73
CA TYR A 528 6.49 -28.23 16.72
C TYR A 528 7.78 -28.03 17.54
N VAL A 529 7.88 -28.61 18.74
CA VAL A 529 9.12 -28.55 19.54
C VAL A 529 10.29 -29.24 18.83
N VAL A 530 10.02 -30.34 18.12
CA VAL A 530 11.03 -31.02 17.30
C VAL A 530 11.52 -30.15 16.15
N ASP A 531 10.60 -29.53 15.40
CA ASP A 531 10.96 -28.62 14.32
C ASP A 531 11.73 -27.40 14.86
N PHE A 532 11.29 -26.83 15.99
CA PHE A 532 11.99 -25.74 16.66
C PHE A 532 13.43 -26.09 17.06
N LEU A 533 13.64 -27.27 17.65
CA LEU A 533 14.99 -27.75 18.00
C LEU A 533 15.83 -28.08 16.76
N THR A 534 15.20 -28.48 15.66
CA THR A 534 15.88 -28.71 14.37
C THR A 534 16.46 -27.41 13.83
N ASP A 535 15.69 -26.32 13.90
CA ASP A 535 16.06 -24.98 13.41
C ASP A 535 16.88 -24.16 14.42
N SER A 536 16.97 -24.59 15.68
CA SER A 536 17.69 -23.86 16.73
C SER A 536 19.20 -23.80 16.49
N LEU A 537 19.79 -22.62 16.72
CA LEU A 537 21.23 -22.36 16.60
C LEU A 537 22.04 -22.71 17.86
N ASP A 538 21.37 -22.93 19.00
CA ASP A 538 21.99 -23.20 20.29
C ASP A 538 22.22 -24.72 20.48
N PRO A 539 23.49 -25.19 20.45
CA PRO A 539 23.78 -26.61 20.59
C PRO A 539 23.52 -27.15 21.98
N ASP A 540 23.69 -26.35 23.03
CA ASP A 540 23.52 -26.81 24.41
C ASP A 540 22.05 -27.10 24.70
N LEU A 541 21.15 -26.27 24.16
CA LEU A 541 19.71 -26.47 24.23
C LEU A 541 19.29 -27.76 23.50
N VAL A 542 19.81 -28.00 22.30
CA VAL A 542 19.50 -29.21 21.52
C VAL A 542 19.97 -30.47 22.26
N TRP A 543 21.19 -30.47 22.80
CA TRP A 543 21.70 -31.63 23.55
C TRP A 543 20.95 -31.86 24.87
N GLN A 544 20.52 -30.80 25.56
CA GLN A 544 19.75 -30.91 26.79
C GLN A 544 18.40 -31.61 26.56
N TYR A 545 17.72 -31.32 25.44
CA TYR A 545 16.39 -31.86 25.15
C TYR A 545 16.40 -33.04 24.17
N ALA A 546 17.54 -33.38 23.54
CA ALA A 546 17.65 -34.50 22.61
C ALA A 546 17.23 -35.85 23.21
N ASP A 547 17.66 -36.14 24.44
CA ASP A 547 17.27 -37.39 25.12
C ASP A 547 15.76 -37.41 25.42
N TRP A 548 15.16 -36.28 25.80
CA TRP A 548 13.72 -36.17 26.04
C TRP A 548 12.91 -36.45 24.76
N VAL A 549 13.30 -35.87 23.63
CA VAL A 549 12.62 -36.12 22.34
C VAL A 549 12.75 -37.59 21.95
N LEU A 550 13.95 -38.16 22.03
CA LEU A 550 14.21 -39.55 21.65
C LEU A 550 13.48 -40.57 22.54
N GLN A 551 13.33 -40.28 23.85
CA GLN A 551 12.55 -41.13 24.76
C GLN A 551 11.05 -41.14 24.43
N LYS A 552 10.49 -40.01 23.99
CA LYS A 552 9.06 -39.87 23.69
C LYS A 552 8.68 -40.53 22.37
N ASN A 553 9.38 -40.20 21.28
CA ASN A 553 9.18 -40.84 19.99
C ASN A 553 10.52 -40.90 19.23
N PRO A 554 11.18 -42.08 19.22
CA PRO A 554 12.47 -42.28 18.55
C PRO A 554 12.43 -41.97 17.05
N GLU A 555 11.29 -42.14 16.37
CA GLU A 555 11.20 -41.93 14.93
C GLU A 555 11.14 -40.46 14.54
N VAL A 556 10.39 -39.67 15.31
CA VAL A 556 10.26 -38.22 15.09
C VAL A 556 11.47 -37.49 15.68
N GLY A 557 12.04 -37.98 16.78
CA GLY A 557 13.18 -37.34 17.43
C GLY A 557 14.48 -37.34 16.64
N VAL A 558 14.66 -38.30 15.72
CA VAL A 558 15.81 -38.30 14.79
C VAL A 558 15.78 -37.12 13.83
N GLN A 559 14.59 -36.56 13.57
CA GLN A 559 14.44 -35.41 12.66
C GLN A 559 15.21 -34.19 13.15
N VAL A 560 15.36 -34.04 14.47
CA VAL A 560 16.22 -33.01 15.11
C VAL A 560 17.63 -33.04 14.55
N PHE A 561 18.15 -34.21 14.18
CA PHE A 561 19.51 -34.35 13.64
C PHE A 561 19.56 -34.47 12.11
N THR A 562 18.53 -35.03 11.47
CA THR A 562 18.56 -35.28 10.01
C THR A 562 18.11 -34.10 9.17
N LYS A 563 17.08 -33.36 9.60
CA LYS A 563 16.46 -32.29 8.80
C LYS A 563 17.14 -30.92 8.91
N ARG A 564 18.19 -30.77 9.73
CA ARG A 564 18.85 -29.47 9.90
C ARG A 564 19.58 -29.01 8.63
N PRO A 565 19.62 -27.69 8.36
CA PRO A 565 20.26 -27.11 7.19
C PRO A 565 21.77 -27.39 7.11
N VAL A 566 22.25 -27.60 5.89
CA VAL A 566 23.56 -28.20 5.56
C VAL A 566 24.76 -27.31 5.93
N ASP A 567 24.58 -25.98 6.00
CA ASP A 567 25.67 -25.01 6.26
C ASP A 567 26.19 -25.01 7.71
N GLU A 568 25.45 -25.56 8.67
CA GLU A 568 25.78 -25.45 10.11
C GLU A 568 26.25 -26.76 10.76
N GLN A 569 26.22 -27.88 10.03
CA GLN A 569 26.52 -29.20 10.57
C GLN A 569 28.01 -29.58 10.54
N GLU A 570 28.84 -28.87 9.78
CA GLU A 570 30.26 -29.23 9.66
C GLU A 570 31.12 -28.80 10.87
N SER A 571 30.61 -27.97 11.79
CA SER A 571 31.42 -27.47 12.92
C SER A 571 30.95 -27.80 14.34
N ARG A 572 29.65 -28.06 14.58
CA ARG A 572 29.11 -28.19 15.96
C ARG A 572 28.43 -29.52 16.30
N PHE A 573 28.03 -30.31 15.31
CA PHE A 573 27.34 -31.58 15.51
C PHE A 573 28.05 -32.69 14.75
N ASN A 574 29.08 -33.26 15.37
CA ASN A 574 29.81 -34.36 14.79
C ASN A 574 28.89 -35.59 14.67
N PRO A 575 28.78 -36.22 13.48
CA PRO A 575 27.99 -37.43 13.30
C PRO A 575 28.37 -38.55 14.28
N ASP A 576 29.63 -38.64 14.71
CA ASP A 576 30.10 -39.66 15.66
C ASP A 576 29.50 -39.47 17.08
N ASP A 577 29.33 -38.22 17.53
CA ASP A 577 28.72 -37.90 18.82
C ASP A 577 27.21 -38.19 18.82
N ILE A 578 26.55 -37.89 17.69
CA ILE A 578 25.13 -38.22 17.48
C ILE A 578 24.93 -39.74 17.45
N ILE A 579 25.79 -40.48 16.75
CA ILE A 579 25.76 -41.94 16.75
C ILE A 579 25.93 -42.49 18.17
N SER A 580 26.82 -41.90 18.98
CA SER A 580 26.99 -42.29 20.38
C SER A 580 25.72 -42.09 21.21
N CYS A 581 25.01 -40.97 21.01
CA CYS A 581 23.72 -40.69 21.65
C CYS A 581 22.64 -41.69 21.19
N LEU A 582 22.56 -41.95 19.88
CA LEU A 582 21.55 -42.81 19.26
C LEU A 582 21.77 -44.32 19.50
N LYS A 583 22.94 -44.76 20.01
CA LYS A 583 23.16 -46.16 20.42
C LYS A 583 22.10 -46.69 21.40
N LYS A 584 21.51 -45.82 22.22
CA LYS A 584 20.43 -46.17 23.15
C LYS A 584 19.10 -46.48 22.45
N TYR A 585 18.93 -46.05 21.19
CA TYR A 585 17.69 -46.10 20.42
C TYR A 585 17.94 -46.73 19.03
N PRO A 586 17.83 -48.07 18.88
CA PRO A 586 18.27 -48.77 17.66
C PRO A 586 17.50 -48.38 16.39
N GLN A 587 16.19 -48.16 16.49
CA GLN A 587 15.35 -47.73 15.35
C GLN A 587 15.72 -46.32 14.86
N ALA A 588 16.07 -45.44 15.80
CA ALA A 588 16.49 -44.07 15.52
C ALA A 588 17.86 -44.04 14.83
N LEU A 589 18.78 -44.88 15.31
CA LEU A 589 20.12 -45.06 14.76
C LEU A 589 20.11 -45.53 13.31
N VAL A 590 19.24 -46.50 12.96
CA VAL A 590 19.10 -46.97 11.58
C VAL A 590 18.62 -45.84 10.65
N LYS A 591 17.58 -45.10 11.03
CA LYS A 591 17.08 -43.97 10.23
C LYS A 591 18.11 -42.85 10.07
N TYR A 592 18.90 -42.57 11.11
CA TYR A 592 19.98 -41.59 11.03
C TYR A 592 21.09 -42.05 10.08
N LEU A 593 21.52 -43.31 10.16
CA LEU A 593 22.52 -43.88 9.25
C LEU A 593 22.02 -43.97 7.81
N GLU A 594 20.74 -44.30 7.59
CA GLU A 594 20.08 -44.23 6.28
C GLU A 594 20.18 -42.84 5.68
N HIS A 595 19.89 -41.80 6.47
CA HIS A 595 20.02 -40.41 6.03
C HIS A 595 21.48 -40.03 5.69
N LEU A 596 22.44 -40.40 6.54
CA LEU A 596 23.87 -40.12 6.29
C LEU A 596 24.38 -40.79 5.00
N VAL A 597 23.93 -42.01 4.72
CA VAL A 597 24.40 -42.83 3.60
C VAL A 597 23.64 -42.54 2.30
N MET A 598 22.32 -42.50 2.34
CA MET A 598 21.46 -42.40 1.14
C MET A 598 21.21 -40.96 0.73
N ASP A 599 20.89 -40.08 1.68
CA ASP A 599 20.53 -38.69 1.40
C ASP A 599 21.76 -37.80 1.30
N ARG A 600 22.66 -37.88 2.30
CA ARG A 600 23.90 -37.07 2.33
C ARG A 600 25.06 -37.65 1.53
N ARG A 601 25.00 -38.93 1.18
CA ARG A 601 26.05 -39.65 0.41
C ARG A 601 27.45 -39.49 0.99
N LEU A 602 27.56 -39.45 2.33
CA LEU A 602 28.86 -39.32 2.98
C LEU A 602 29.76 -40.51 2.63
N GLN A 603 31.03 -40.23 2.36
CA GLN A 603 31.98 -41.22 1.83
C GLN A 603 32.74 -42.01 2.92
N LYS A 604 32.35 -41.87 4.20
CA LYS A 604 33.04 -42.54 5.32
C LYS A 604 32.64 -44.01 5.41
N GLU A 605 33.61 -44.91 5.20
CA GLU A 605 33.42 -46.36 5.12
C GLU A 605 32.74 -46.99 6.37
N GLU A 606 32.99 -46.41 7.54
CA GLU A 606 32.46 -46.87 8.82
C GLU A 606 30.93 -46.82 8.87
N TYR A 607 30.30 -45.78 8.31
CA TYR A 607 28.85 -45.59 8.36
C TYR A 607 28.10 -46.60 7.48
N HIS A 608 28.62 -46.85 6.27
CA HIS A 608 28.05 -47.83 5.35
C HIS A 608 28.22 -49.25 5.90
N THR A 609 29.38 -49.55 6.48
CA THR A 609 29.63 -50.85 7.12
C THR A 609 28.71 -51.05 8.32
N HIS A 610 28.53 -50.02 9.16
CA HIS A 610 27.66 -50.09 10.34
C HIS A 610 26.18 -50.24 9.95
N LEU A 611 25.70 -49.51 8.95
CA LEU A 611 24.34 -49.67 8.41
C LEU A 611 24.12 -51.06 7.81
N ALA A 612 25.08 -51.56 7.03
CA ALA A 612 25.00 -52.90 6.45
C ALA A 612 24.96 -54.00 7.52
N VAL A 613 25.71 -53.84 8.61
CA VAL A 613 25.68 -54.76 9.77
C VAL A 613 24.34 -54.72 10.48
N LEU A 614 23.77 -53.54 10.74
CA LEU A 614 22.47 -53.41 11.39
C LEU A 614 21.34 -54.04 10.55
N TYR A 615 21.34 -53.81 9.24
CA TYR A 615 20.41 -54.50 8.34
C TYR A 615 20.63 -56.01 8.32
N LEU A 616 21.88 -56.47 8.31
CA LEU A 616 22.19 -57.90 8.33
C LEU A 616 21.72 -58.55 9.63
N ASP A 617 21.99 -57.94 10.78
CA ASP A 617 21.58 -58.44 12.09
C ASP A 617 20.05 -58.48 12.22
N GLU A 618 19.34 -57.47 11.72
CA GLU A 618 17.88 -57.44 11.68
C GLU A 618 17.31 -58.55 10.78
N VAL A 619 17.88 -58.76 9.59
CA VAL A 619 17.48 -59.84 8.66
C VAL A 619 17.76 -61.23 9.26
N LEU A 620 18.84 -61.38 10.03
CA LEU A 620 19.16 -62.63 10.72
C LEU A 620 18.23 -62.89 11.91
N GLN A 621 17.84 -61.86 12.65
CA GLN A 621 16.90 -61.98 13.77
C GLN A 621 15.46 -62.27 13.31
N GLN A 622 15.05 -61.77 12.15
CA GLN A 622 13.71 -61.98 11.58
C GLN A 622 13.48 -63.38 10.99
N ARG A 623 14.46 -64.29 11.02
CA ARG A 623 14.32 -65.67 10.53
C ARG A 623 14.17 -66.69 11.67
N PRO A 624 12.98 -67.26 11.91
CA PRO A 624 12.84 -68.53 12.62
C PRO A 624 13.12 -69.69 11.66
N SER A 625 13.91 -70.65 12.14
CA SER A 625 14.25 -71.91 11.49
C SER A 625 13.04 -72.68 10.93
N ALA A 626 12.75 -72.61 9.63
CA ALA A 626 12.09 -73.68 8.88
C ALA A 626 12.15 -73.45 7.36
N SER A 627 12.45 -74.53 6.65
CA SER A 627 12.57 -74.71 5.22
C SER A 627 11.25 -74.55 4.45
N GLY A 628 11.09 -73.44 3.73
CA GLY A 628 10.09 -73.26 2.67
C GLY A 628 10.68 -72.40 1.56
N LYS A 629 10.61 -72.85 0.30
CA LYS A 629 11.28 -72.22 -0.86
C LYS A 629 10.71 -70.86 -1.31
N ASP A 630 9.71 -70.32 -0.63
CA ASP A 630 9.15 -68.98 -0.89
C ASP A 630 9.03 -68.19 0.42
N ALA A 631 10.17 -67.76 0.97
CA ALA A 631 10.17 -66.74 2.02
C ALA A 631 10.10 -65.37 1.35
N ASP A 632 8.98 -64.68 1.53
CA ASP A 632 8.75 -63.31 1.04
C ASP A 632 9.94 -62.41 1.45
N VAL A 633 10.50 -61.66 0.50
CA VAL A 633 11.67 -60.81 0.76
C VAL A 633 11.26 -59.73 1.75
N THR A 634 11.80 -59.75 2.96
CA THR A 634 11.50 -58.71 3.95
C THR A 634 11.94 -57.34 3.42
N GLU A 635 11.21 -56.28 3.76
CA GLU A 635 11.55 -54.92 3.33
C GLU A 635 12.99 -54.53 3.72
N THR A 636 13.47 -55.03 4.87
CA THR A 636 14.85 -54.90 5.36
C THR A 636 15.85 -55.63 4.48
N GLN A 637 15.54 -56.84 3.99
CA GLN A 637 16.38 -57.58 3.06
C GLN A 637 16.47 -56.88 1.69
N ALA A 638 15.38 -56.28 1.21
CA ALA A 638 15.40 -55.47 -0.01
C ALA A 638 16.24 -54.18 0.17
N LYS A 639 16.15 -53.52 1.34
CA LYS A 639 16.99 -52.36 1.68
C LYS A 639 18.48 -52.73 1.75
N LEU A 640 18.82 -53.87 2.35
CA LEU A 640 20.18 -54.41 2.39
C LEU A 640 20.73 -54.66 0.97
N ARG A 641 19.98 -55.38 0.12
CA ARG A 641 20.38 -55.64 -1.28
C ARG A 641 20.64 -54.34 -2.04
N ARG A 642 19.77 -53.35 -1.87
CA ARG A 642 19.91 -52.03 -2.50
C ARG A 642 21.15 -51.28 -2.03
N LEU A 643 21.45 -51.31 -0.72
CA LEU A 643 22.67 -50.71 -0.16
C LEU A 643 23.93 -51.37 -0.73
N LEU A 644 23.97 -52.71 -0.73
CA LEU A 644 25.11 -53.47 -1.24
C LEU A 644 25.35 -53.26 -2.73
N GLN A 645 24.29 -53.10 -3.52
CA GLN A 645 24.41 -52.82 -4.96
C GLN A 645 24.87 -51.38 -5.25
N LYS A 646 24.35 -50.39 -4.53
CA LYS A 646 24.58 -48.97 -4.83
C LYS A 646 25.84 -48.38 -4.20
N SER A 647 26.24 -48.83 -3.02
CA SER A 647 27.44 -48.35 -2.35
C SER A 647 28.65 -49.22 -2.66
N ASP A 648 29.83 -48.61 -2.71
CA ASP A 648 31.14 -49.30 -2.78
C ASP A 648 31.95 -49.10 -1.49
N LEU A 649 31.41 -48.38 -0.50
CA LEU A 649 32.14 -47.84 0.64
C LEU A 649 31.92 -48.66 1.91
N TYR A 650 31.92 -49.98 1.83
CA TYR A 650 31.78 -50.85 2.99
C TYR A 650 32.83 -51.96 2.99
N ARG A 651 33.10 -52.54 4.15
CA ARG A 651 34.07 -53.64 4.29
C ARG A 651 33.51 -54.94 3.72
N VAL A 652 33.75 -55.15 2.41
CA VAL A 652 33.25 -56.31 1.66
C VAL A 652 33.70 -57.63 2.31
N HIS A 653 34.96 -57.76 2.70
CA HIS A 653 35.47 -58.96 3.40
C HIS A 653 34.79 -59.21 4.75
N PHE A 654 34.56 -58.17 5.54
CA PHE A 654 33.90 -58.29 6.85
C PHE A 654 32.44 -58.73 6.71
N LEU A 655 31.73 -58.19 5.72
CA LEU A 655 30.35 -58.60 5.44
C LEU A 655 30.29 -60.03 4.88
N LEU A 656 31.22 -60.42 4.00
CA LEU A 656 31.31 -61.79 3.47
C LEU A 656 31.56 -62.83 4.57
N ASP A 657 32.45 -62.54 5.52
CA ASP A 657 32.71 -63.44 6.65
C ASP A 657 31.47 -63.62 7.53
N ARG A 658 30.64 -62.58 7.64
CA ARG A 658 29.39 -62.59 8.42
C ARG A 658 28.20 -63.19 7.66
N THR A 659 28.21 -63.17 6.33
CA THR A 659 27.19 -63.84 5.49
C THR A 659 27.54 -65.30 5.19
N ARG A 660 28.78 -65.74 5.41
CA ARG A 660 29.21 -67.13 5.23
C ARG A 660 28.45 -68.05 6.19
N GLY A 661 27.63 -68.94 5.63
CA GLY A 661 26.78 -69.87 6.39
C GLY A 661 25.41 -69.32 6.80
N ALA A 662 25.08 -68.06 6.45
CA ALA A 662 23.83 -67.39 6.81
C ALA A 662 22.64 -67.67 5.86
N GLY A 663 22.84 -68.44 4.78
CA GLY A 663 21.79 -68.73 3.80
C GLY A 663 21.29 -67.49 3.05
N LEU A 664 22.22 -66.61 2.64
CA LEU A 664 21.98 -65.38 1.87
C LEU A 664 22.76 -65.41 0.55
N PRO A 665 22.36 -66.26 -0.42
CA PRO A 665 23.13 -66.49 -1.64
C PRO A 665 23.12 -65.29 -2.60
N VAL A 666 22.02 -64.53 -2.69
CA VAL A 666 21.93 -63.35 -3.56
C VAL A 666 22.83 -62.22 -3.06
N GLU A 667 22.80 -61.94 -1.75
CA GLU A 667 23.63 -60.93 -1.12
C GLU A 667 25.12 -61.30 -1.21
N SER A 668 25.44 -62.58 -1.06
CA SER A 668 26.81 -63.10 -1.25
C SER A 668 27.28 -62.94 -2.70
N ALA A 669 26.43 -63.20 -3.69
CA ALA A 669 26.75 -62.97 -5.10
C ALA A 669 27.01 -61.48 -5.41
N ILE A 670 26.24 -60.57 -4.81
CA ILE A 670 26.48 -59.11 -4.93
C ILE A 670 27.85 -58.74 -4.34
N LEU A 671 28.18 -59.24 -3.13
CA LEU A 671 29.47 -58.98 -2.47
C LEU A 671 30.65 -59.54 -3.26
N HIS A 672 30.56 -60.77 -3.79
CA HIS A 672 31.58 -61.34 -4.68
C HIS A 672 31.73 -60.54 -5.98
N GLY A 673 30.63 -59.99 -6.51
CA GLY A 673 30.68 -59.07 -7.66
C GLY A 673 31.43 -57.78 -7.39
N LYS A 674 31.31 -57.21 -6.18
CA LYS A 674 32.10 -56.03 -5.77
C LYS A 674 33.59 -56.34 -5.59
N LEU A 675 33.97 -57.58 -5.28
CA LEU A 675 35.36 -58.05 -5.27
C LEU A 675 35.91 -58.38 -6.67
N GLU A 676 35.16 -58.12 -7.74
CA GLU A 676 35.47 -58.54 -9.13
C GLU A 676 35.63 -60.07 -9.30
N GLN A 677 35.15 -60.85 -8.33
CA GLN A 677 35.09 -62.31 -8.37
C GLN A 677 33.83 -62.77 -9.11
N HIS A 678 33.68 -62.33 -10.36
CA HIS A 678 32.47 -62.54 -11.15
C HIS A 678 32.16 -64.01 -11.42
N GLU A 679 33.18 -64.87 -11.49
CA GLU A 679 33.00 -66.31 -11.73
C GLU A 679 32.28 -66.98 -10.55
N GLU A 680 32.68 -66.67 -9.31
CA GLU A 680 32.05 -67.21 -8.10
C GLU A 680 30.64 -66.64 -7.89
N ALA A 681 30.44 -65.34 -8.15
CA ALA A 681 29.11 -64.73 -8.09
C ALA A 681 28.14 -65.38 -9.08
N LEU A 682 28.57 -65.61 -10.32
CA LEU A 682 27.77 -66.29 -11.33
C LEU A 682 27.56 -67.77 -10.99
N ARG A 683 28.53 -68.47 -10.42
CA ARG A 683 28.34 -69.84 -9.92
C ARG A 683 27.26 -69.92 -8.84
N ILE A 684 27.23 -68.98 -7.89
CA ILE A 684 26.20 -68.92 -6.86
C ILE A 684 24.81 -68.73 -7.48
N LEU A 685 24.65 -67.77 -8.40
CA LEU A 685 23.35 -67.49 -9.05
C LEU A 685 22.87 -68.68 -9.93
N VAL A 686 23.79 -69.34 -10.62
CA VAL A 686 23.48 -70.38 -11.62
C VAL A 686 23.38 -71.77 -11.03
N HIS A 687 24.32 -72.17 -10.16
CA HIS A 687 24.38 -73.52 -9.61
C HIS A 687 23.73 -73.66 -8.24
N GLU A 688 23.80 -72.64 -7.37
CA GLU A 688 23.18 -72.71 -6.03
C GLU A 688 21.72 -72.25 -6.04
N LEU A 689 21.40 -71.18 -6.78
CA LEU A 689 20.04 -70.61 -6.86
C LEU A 689 19.22 -71.07 -8.07
N ALA A 690 19.87 -71.54 -9.15
CA ALA A 690 19.25 -71.87 -10.43
C ALA A 690 18.37 -70.73 -11.01
N ASP A 691 18.71 -69.47 -10.73
CA ASP A 691 17.99 -68.28 -11.18
C ASP A 691 18.71 -67.66 -12.39
N PHE A 692 18.39 -68.17 -13.58
CA PHE A 692 18.98 -67.72 -14.84
C PHE A 692 18.66 -66.25 -15.17
N PRO A 693 17.42 -65.75 -14.94
CA PRO A 693 17.12 -64.32 -15.07
C PRO A 693 18.00 -63.44 -14.16
N ALA A 694 18.17 -63.79 -12.87
CA ALA A 694 19.01 -63.02 -11.96
C ALA A 694 20.49 -62.99 -12.37
N ALA A 695 21.00 -64.06 -13.00
CA ALA A 695 22.35 -64.11 -13.55
C ALA A 695 22.54 -63.17 -14.76
N GLU A 696 21.51 -63.03 -15.61
CA GLU A 696 21.50 -62.02 -16.67
C GLU A 696 21.48 -60.59 -16.10
N ASP A 697 20.59 -60.34 -15.12
CA ASP A 697 20.47 -59.04 -14.47
C ASP A 697 21.76 -58.64 -13.72
N TYR A 698 22.47 -59.59 -13.12
CA TYR A 698 23.79 -59.38 -12.54
C TYR A 698 24.82 -58.90 -13.58
N CYS A 699 24.82 -59.49 -14.78
CA CYS A 699 25.72 -59.08 -15.86
C CYS A 699 25.39 -57.66 -16.35
N LEU A 700 24.11 -57.32 -16.42
CA LEU A 700 23.65 -55.98 -16.77
C LEU A 700 24.04 -54.95 -15.71
N TRP A 701 23.83 -55.26 -14.44
CA TRP A 701 24.19 -54.41 -13.30
C TRP A 701 25.70 -54.16 -13.23
N CYS A 702 26.54 -55.20 -13.28
CA CYS A 702 28.00 -55.04 -13.21
C CYS A 702 28.58 -54.29 -14.43
N SER A 703 27.86 -54.26 -15.55
CA SER A 703 28.29 -53.57 -16.78
C SER A 703 27.65 -52.20 -16.98
N GLU A 704 26.83 -51.73 -16.04
CA GLU A 704 26.21 -50.41 -16.07
C GLU A 704 27.31 -49.32 -16.02
N GLY A 705 27.26 -48.35 -16.94
CA GLY A 705 28.27 -47.27 -17.03
C GLY A 705 29.65 -47.68 -17.57
N ARG A 706 29.91 -48.97 -17.83
CA ARG A 706 31.18 -49.47 -18.38
C ARG A 706 31.09 -49.64 -19.91
N ALA A 707 32.25 -49.71 -20.56
CA ALA A 707 32.32 -49.84 -22.01
C ALA A 707 31.70 -51.17 -22.50
N PRO A 708 31.08 -51.21 -23.70
CA PRO A 708 30.51 -52.43 -24.28
C PRO A 708 31.38 -53.71 -24.21
N PRO A 709 32.71 -53.68 -24.44
CA PRO A 709 33.54 -54.90 -24.33
C PRO A 709 33.56 -55.52 -22.92
N TYR A 710 33.36 -54.72 -21.87
CA TYR A 710 33.28 -55.22 -20.50
C TYR A 710 31.99 -56.02 -20.28
N ARG A 711 30.86 -55.53 -20.80
CA ARG A 711 29.58 -56.23 -20.80
C ARG A 711 29.70 -57.55 -21.55
N GLN A 712 30.27 -57.52 -22.74
CA GLN A 712 30.51 -58.73 -23.54
C GLN A 712 31.32 -59.75 -22.74
N ARG A 713 32.40 -59.35 -22.07
CA ARG A 713 33.22 -60.25 -21.24
C ARG A 713 32.39 -60.97 -20.15
N LEU A 714 31.50 -60.27 -19.47
CA LEU A 714 30.64 -60.86 -18.43
C LEU A 714 29.64 -61.86 -19.01
N PHE A 715 28.99 -61.54 -20.13
CA PHE A 715 28.09 -62.48 -20.82
C PHE A 715 28.83 -63.71 -21.36
N HIS A 716 30.08 -63.56 -21.83
CA HIS A 716 30.90 -64.72 -22.19
C HIS A 716 31.29 -65.55 -20.97
N LEU A 717 31.51 -64.94 -19.81
CA LEU A 717 31.76 -65.66 -18.56
C LEU A 717 30.51 -66.41 -18.09
N LEU A 718 29.33 -65.79 -18.18
CA LEU A 718 28.04 -66.45 -17.90
C LEU A 718 27.81 -67.66 -18.82
N LEU A 719 28.08 -67.49 -20.12
CA LEU A 719 28.02 -68.59 -21.08
C LEU A 719 29.02 -69.71 -20.74
N ALA A 720 30.24 -69.36 -20.32
CA ALA A 720 31.23 -70.34 -19.87
C ALA A 720 30.80 -71.07 -18.59
N VAL A 721 30.11 -70.39 -17.65
CA VAL A 721 29.54 -71.01 -16.45
C VAL A 721 28.39 -71.95 -16.81
N TYR A 722 27.52 -71.59 -17.77
CA TYR A 722 26.47 -72.49 -18.26
C TYR A 722 27.00 -73.73 -18.99
N LEU A 723 28.13 -73.61 -19.69
CA LEU A 723 28.75 -74.69 -20.46
C LEU A 723 29.83 -75.47 -19.68
N GLY A 724 30.24 -74.98 -18.52
CA GLY A 724 31.28 -75.56 -17.68
C GLY A 724 30.85 -76.85 -16.96
N PRO A 725 31.80 -77.60 -16.38
CA PRO A 725 31.50 -78.83 -15.63
C PRO A 725 30.87 -78.49 -14.26
N GLY A 726 29.59 -78.15 -14.27
CA GLY A 726 28.76 -77.97 -13.07
C GLY A 726 27.92 -79.22 -12.75
N PRO A 727 27.17 -79.22 -11.62
CA PRO A 727 26.18 -80.27 -11.36
C PRO A 727 25.27 -80.40 -12.58
N SER A 728 25.17 -81.61 -13.12
CA SER A 728 24.53 -81.92 -14.40
C SER A 728 23.01 -81.67 -14.35
N ALA A 729 22.61 -80.41 -14.37
CA ALA A 729 21.22 -79.99 -14.51
C ALA A 729 20.87 -79.97 -16.00
N PRO A 730 19.81 -80.68 -16.43
CA PRO A 730 19.39 -80.73 -17.84
C PRO A 730 18.91 -79.38 -18.39
N GLU A 731 18.71 -78.38 -17.52
CA GLU A 731 18.20 -77.04 -17.86
C GLU A 731 19.31 -76.09 -18.35
N LEU A 732 20.58 -76.33 -17.99
CA LEU A 732 21.71 -75.45 -18.32
C LEU A 732 21.98 -75.30 -19.83
N PRO A 733 21.96 -76.39 -20.65
CA PRO A 733 22.14 -76.26 -22.10
C PRO A 733 20.99 -75.51 -22.78
N VAL A 734 19.76 -75.65 -22.25
CA VAL A 734 18.58 -74.94 -22.76
C VAL A 734 18.68 -73.45 -22.41
N ALA A 735 19.02 -73.12 -21.16
CA ALA A 735 19.24 -71.74 -20.73
C ALA A 735 20.38 -71.06 -21.50
N ALA A 736 21.46 -71.79 -21.82
CA ALA A 736 22.56 -71.29 -22.65
C ALA A 736 22.14 -71.01 -24.10
N ALA A 737 21.35 -71.89 -24.72
CA ALA A 737 20.81 -71.67 -26.05
C ALA A 737 19.83 -70.48 -26.07
N ASP A 738 18.98 -70.35 -25.04
CA ASP A 738 18.07 -69.22 -24.88
C ASP A 738 18.81 -67.89 -24.68
N LEU A 739 19.86 -67.87 -23.86
CA LEU A 739 20.70 -66.68 -23.64
C LEU A 739 21.33 -66.20 -24.95
N LEU A 740 21.90 -67.11 -25.74
CA LEU A 740 22.51 -66.78 -27.05
C LEU A 740 21.48 -66.23 -28.03
N ASN A 741 20.28 -66.79 -28.07
CA ASN A 741 19.23 -66.35 -28.99
C ASN A 741 18.57 -65.03 -28.55
N ARG A 742 18.40 -64.78 -27.25
CA ARG A 742 17.79 -63.55 -26.72
C ARG A 742 18.75 -62.37 -26.68
N ARG A 743 20.01 -62.60 -26.31
CA ARG A 743 21.04 -61.55 -26.11
C ARG A 743 22.14 -61.59 -27.17
N ALA A 744 21.79 -61.93 -28.42
CA ALA A 744 22.75 -62.11 -29.52
C ALA A 744 23.75 -60.96 -29.71
N ALA A 745 23.30 -59.71 -29.51
CA ALA A 745 24.13 -58.50 -29.67
C ALA A 745 25.26 -58.36 -28.61
N GLU A 746 25.15 -59.06 -27.47
CA GLU A 746 26.12 -59.02 -26.38
C GLU A 746 27.26 -60.04 -26.54
N PHE A 747 27.25 -60.82 -27.63
CA PHE A 747 28.22 -61.86 -27.91
C PHE A 747 29.04 -61.58 -29.16
N ASP A 748 30.33 -61.94 -29.11
CA ASP A 748 31.17 -62.02 -30.32
C ASP A 748 30.95 -63.40 -30.94
N ALA A 749 30.26 -63.42 -32.08
CA ALA A 749 29.91 -64.66 -32.77
C ALA A 749 31.12 -65.54 -33.08
N ALA A 750 32.30 -64.96 -33.33
CA ALA A 750 33.51 -65.74 -33.60
C ALA A 750 34.02 -66.47 -32.34
N ARG A 751 33.90 -65.84 -31.17
CA ARG A 751 34.29 -66.44 -29.88
C ARG A 751 33.28 -67.46 -29.38
N VAL A 752 31.98 -67.17 -29.52
CA VAL A 752 30.92 -68.12 -29.15
C VAL A 752 31.06 -69.43 -29.93
N LEU A 753 31.33 -69.37 -31.23
CA LEU A 753 31.55 -70.57 -32.05
C LEU A 753 32.73 -71.45 -31.57
N GLN A 754 33.71 -70.88 -30.88
CA GLN A 754 34.84 -71.62 -30.30
C GLN A 754 34.50 -72.26 -28.95
N LEU A 755 33.53 -71.72 -28.22
CA LEU A 755 33.12 -72.18 -26.88
C LEU A 755 32.01 -73.23 -26.91
N LEU A 756 31.26 -73.31 -28.01
CA LEU A 756 30.12 -74.23 -28.13
C LEU A 756 30.55 -75.71 -28.23
N PRO A 757 29.87 -76.63 -27.53
CA PRO A 757 30.10 -78.05 -27.69
C PRO A 757 29.76 -78.53 -29.11
N GLY A 758 30.60 -79.39 -29.68
CA GLY A 758 30.36 -79.99 -31.01
C GLY A 758 29.12 -80.89 -31.10
N SER A 759 28.47 -81.19 -29.96
CA SER A 759 27.24 -81.99 -29.87
C SER A 759 25.95 -81.20 -30.12
N TRP A 760 26.02 -79.86 -30.23
CA TRP A 760 24.83 -79.01 -30.41
C TRP A 760 24.35 -78.98 -31.86
N SER A 761 23.03 -79.01 -32.06
CA SER A 761 22.45 -78.85 -33.40
C SER A 761 22.51 -77.39 -33.84
N VAL A 762 22.89 -77.16 -35.09
CA VAL A 762 22.92 -75.80 -35.69
C VAL A 762 21.52 -75.16 -35.67
N GLN A 763 20.45 -75.96 -35.69
CA GLN A 763 19.07 -75.50 -35.65
C GLN A 763 18.74 -74.73 -34.36
N LEU A 764 19.29 -75.13 -33.21
CA LEU A 764 19.11 -74.45 -31.91
C LEU A 764 19.73 -73.04 -31.88
N LEU A 765 20.74 -72.80 -32.72
CA LEU A 765 21.50 -71.55 -32.77
C LEU A 765 21.15 -70.68 -33.99
N CYS A 766 20.21 -71.12 -34.82
CA CYS A 766 19.85 -70.46 -36.07
C CYS A 766 19.46 -68.97 -35.90
N PRO A 767 18.65 -68.58 -34.88
CA PRO A 767 18.34 -67.17 -34.64
C PRO A 767 19.59 -66.34 -34.34
N PHE A 768 20.46 -66.81 -33.43
CA PHE A 768 21.73 -66.17 -33.10
C PHE A 768 22.64 -66.01 -34.32
N LEU A 769 22.89 -67.09 -35.06
CA LEU A 769 23.78 -67.08 -36.23
C LEU A 769 23.26 -66.17 -37.35
N THR A 770 21.93 -66.18 -37.57
CA THR A 770 21.30 -65.30 -38.56
C THR A 770 21.44 -63.83 -38.16
N GLY A 771 21.24 -63.51 -36.88
CA GLY A 771 21.46 -62.17 -36.33
C GLY A 771 22.90 -61.71 -36.51
N ALA A 772 23.87 -62.51 -36.05
CA ALA A 772 25.29 -62.18 -36.13
C ALA A 772 25.78 -61.92 -37.58
N VAL A 773 25.33 -62.72 -38.55
CA VAL A 773 25.68 -62.52 -39.96
C VAL A 773 25.05 -61.23 -40.51
N ARG A 774 23.78 -60.95 -40.17
CA ARG A 774 23.11 -59.71 -40.57
C ARG A 774 23.81 -58.49 -40.00
N ASP A 775 24.18 -58.52 -38.73
CA ASP A 775 24.85 -57.42 -38.04
C ASP A 775 26.24 -57.15 -38.63
N SER A 776 27.01 -58.21 -38.92
CA SER A 776 28.29 -58.10 -39.60
C SER A 776 28.15 -57.46 -41.00
N VAL A 777 27.16 -57.88 -41.78
CA VAL A 777 26.87 -57.30 -43.11
C VAL A 777 26.39 -55.85 -43.00
N HIS A 778 25.54 -55.55 -42.02
CA HIS A 778 25.04 -54.20 -41.77
C HIS A 778 26.17 -53.25 -41.36
N ALA A 779 26.99 -53.63 -40.39
CA ALA A 779 28.16 -52.86 -39.96
C ALA A 779 29.11 -52.55 -41.13
N ARG A 780 29.35 -53.54 -42.02
CA ARG A 780 30.15 -53.32 -43.24
C ARG A 780 29.53 -52.26 -44.16
N ARG A 781 28.23 -52.36 -44.45
CA ARG A 781 27.51 -51.43 -45.33
C ARG A 781 27.44 -50.02 -44.74
N THR A 782 27.10 -49.89 -43.46
CA THR A 782 27.01 -48.61 -42.76
C THR A 782 28.37 -47.91 -42.71
N THR A 783 29.44 -48.66 -42.48
CA THR A 783 30.81 -48.13 -42.54
C THR A 783 31.17 -47.64 -43.95
N GLN A 784 30.78 -48.36 -45.00
CA GLN A 784 30.98 -47.92 -46.39
C GLN A 784 30.24 -46.60 -46.68
N VAL A 785 29.02 -46.43 -46.18
CA VAL A 785 28.26 -45.17 -46.30
C VAL A 785 28.95 -44.04 -45.54
N ALA A 786 29.38 -44.27 -44.30
CA ALA A 786 30.11 -43.27 -43.51
C ALA A 786 31.40 -42.81 -44.22
N VAL A 787 32.16 -43.73 -44.82
CA VAL A 787 33.33 -43.41 -45.64
C VAL A 787 32.92 -42.57 -46.87
N GLY A 788 31.81 -42.89 -47.52
CA GLY A 788 31.26 -42.11 -48.63
C GLY A 788 30.88 -40.68 -48.25
N LEU A 789 30.20 -40.49 -47.11
CA LEU A 789 29.82 -39.19 -46.58
C LEU A 789 31.05 -38.36 -46.20
N ALA A 790 32.02 -38.95 -45.50
CA ALA A 790 33.27 -38.27 -45.15
C ALA A 790 34.05 -37.83 -46.41
N ARG A 791 34.03 -38.63 -47.48
CA ARG A 791 34.61 -38.23 -48.78
C ARG A 791 33.88 -37.04 -49.39
N SER A 792 32.55 -36.99 -49.30
CA SER A 792 31.73 -35.87 -49.78
C SER A 792 31.99 -34.58 -49.00
N GLU A 793 31.99 -34.64 -47.66
CA GLU A 793 32.33 -33.48 -46.83
C GLU A 793 33.73 -32.95 -47.12
N ASN A 794 34.72 -33.84 -47.31
CA ASN A 794 36.06 -33.44 -47.70
C ASN A 794 36.06 -32.68 -49.04
N LEU A 795 35.21 -33.06 -49.98
CA LEU A 795 35.06 -32.38 -51.26
C LEU A 795 34.44 -30.99 -51.11
N ILE A 796 33.41 -30.86 -50.26
CA ILE A 796 32.78 -29.56 -49.93
C ILE A 796 33.82 -28.63 -49.30
N TYR A 797 34.56 -29.09 -48.30
CA TYR A 797 35.61 -28.29 -47.66
C TYR A 797 36.72 -27.89 -48.65
N LYS A 798 37.06 -28.75 -49.62
CA LYS A 798 37.98 -28.41 -50.71
C LYS A 798 37.42 -27.31 -51.61
N TYR A 799 36.14 -27.36 -51.96
CA TYR A 799 35.46 -26.31 -52.72
C TYR A 799 35.44 -24.97 -51.97
N ASP A 800 35.06 -24.98 -50.70
CA ASP A 800 35.03 -23.77 -49.86
C ASP A 800 36.42 -23.15 -49.71
N LYS A 801 37.45 -23.98 -49.54
CA LYS A 801 38.85 -23.54 -49.54
C LYS A 801 39.22 -22.83 -50.86
N MET A 802 38.77 -23.34 -52.00
CA MET A 802 39.02 -22.72 -53.31
C MET A 802 38.25 -21.39 -53.47
N LYS A 803 36.99 -21.34 -53.03
CA LYS A 803 36.18 -20.11 -53.02
C LYS A 803 36.81 -19.01 -52.16
N LEU A 804 37.30 -19.36 -50.97
CA LEU A 804 37.98 -18.43 -50.07
C LEU A 804 39.32 -17.94 -50.64
N LYS A 805 40.08 -18.80 -51.34
CA LYS A 805 41.30 -18.39 -52.06
C LYS A 805 41.06 -17.37 -53.18
N GLY A 806 39.87 -17.36 -53.78
CA GLY A 806 39.49 -16.39 -54.81
C GLY A 806 39.10 -15.00 -54.28
N SER A 807 38.96 -14.82 -52.97
CA SER A 807 38.57 -13.53 -52.38
C SER A 807 39.77 -12.60 -52.17
N SER A 808 39.74 -11.41 -52.78
CA SER A 808 40.76 -10.37 -52.54
C SER A 808 40.33 -9.44 -51.40
N VAL A 809 41.30 -8.94 -50.63
CA VAL A 809 41.06 -8.00 -49.53
C VAL A 809 41.89 -6.75 -49.79
N ARG A 810 41.22 -5.60 -49.89
CA ARG A 810 41.89 -4.29 -49.99
C ARG A 810 42.34 -3.85 -48.60
N LEU A 811 43.64 -3.61 -48.45
CA LEU A 811 44.23 -2.98 -47.26
C LEU A 811 44.25 -1.46 -47.44
N SER A 812 44.05 -0.73 -46.35
CA SER A 812 44.17 0.72 -46.27
C SER A 812 44.73 1.08 -44.90
N ASP A 813 45.28 2.28 -44.74
CA ASP A 813 45.90 2.74 -43.49
C ASP A 813 44.91 2.81 -42.31
N LYS A 814 43.60 2.79 -42.62
CA LYS A 814 42.52 2.71 -41.63
C LYS A 814 42.26 1.29 -41.11
N LYS A 815 42.75 0.25 -41.79
CA LYS A 815 42.59 -1.14 -41.37
C LYS A 815 43.74 -1.54 -40.47
N LEU A 816 43.40 -1.77 -39.20
CA LEU A 816 44.32 -2.15 -38.16
C LEU A 816 44.29 -3.66 -37.92
N CYS A 817 45.42 -4.21 -37.51
CA CYS A 817 45.50 -5.60 -37.07
C CYS A 817 44.64 -5.81 -35.82
N GLN A 818 43.74 -6.80 -35.82
CA GLN A 818 42.84 -7.04 -34.68
C GLN A 818 43.54 -7.46 -33.37
N MET A 819 44.83 -7.76 -33.41
CA MET A 819 45.60 -8.20 -32.25
C MET A 819 46.50 -7.09 -31.68
N CYS A 820 47.24 -6.37 -32.54
CA CYS A 820 48.15 -5.31 -32.09
C CYS A 820 47.64 -3.90 -32.37
N GLN A 821 46.51 -3.75 -33.06
CA GLN A 821 45.91 -2.47 -33.46
C GLN A 821 46.81 -1.56 -34.29
N ASN A 822 47.89 -2.09 -34.89
CA ASN A 822 48.76 -1.34 -35.81
C ASN A 822 48.30 -1.50 -37.27
N PRO A 823 48.49 -0.49 -38.14
CA PRO A 823 48.16 -0.57 -39.56
C PRO A 823 49.05 -1.56 -40.31
N PHE A 824 48.55 -2.11 -41.41
CA PHE A 824 49.31 -3.01 -42.27
C PHE A 824 50.19 -2.22 -43.24
N CYS A 825 51.51 -2.24 -43.02
CA CYS A 825 52.48 -1.57 -43.90
C CYS A 825 52.84 -2.40 -45.15
N GLU A 826 52.66 -3.72 -45.10
CA GLU A 826 52.94 -4.65 -46.20
C GLU A 826 51.67 -5.41 -46.61
N PRO A 827 51.53 -5.86 -47.88
CA PRO A 827 50.39 -6.62 -48.35
C PRO A 827 50.39 -8.10 -47.87
N VAL A 828 50.92 -8.36 -46.67
CA VAL A 828 51.04 -9.70 -46.08
C VAL A 828 50.23 -9.75 -44.79
N PHE A 829 49.21 -10.60 -44.76
CA PHE A 829 48.29 -10.71 -43.62
C PHE A 829 47.72 -12.13 -43.51
N VAL A 830 47.18 -12.46 -42.35
CA VAL A 830 46.42 -13.68 -42.10
C VAL A 830 44.97 -13.29 -41.85
N ARG A 831 44.04 -13.98 -42.53
CA ARG A 831 42.60 -13.81 -42.35
C ARG A 831 42.05 -14.96 -41.51
N TYR A 832 41.47 -14.64 -40.35
CA TYR A 832 40.75 -15.62 -39.52
C TYR A 832 39.37 -15.95 -40.11
N PRO A 833 38.76 -17.10 -39.76
CA PRO A 833 37.42 -17.48 -40.23
C PRO A 833 36.32 -16.44 -39.96
N ASN A 834 36.47 -15.63 -38.91
CA ASN A 834 35.56 -14.52 -38.57
C ASN A 834 35.73 -13.28 -39.46
N GLY A 835 36.61 -13.32 -40.48
CA GLY A 835 36.91 -12.18 -41.35
C GLY A 835 37.96 -11.21 -40.80
N GLY A 836 38.48 -11.45 -39.60
CA GLY A 836 39.50 -10.64 -38.96
C GLY A 836 40.86 -10.72 -39.65
N LEU A 837 41.53 -9.58 -39.82
CA LEU A 837 42.86 -9.48 -40.40
C LEU A 837 43.89 -9.28 -39.30
N VAL A 838 44.97 -10.06 -39.35
CA VAL A 838 46.10 -9.92 -38.44
C VAL A 838 47.44 -10.00 -39.17
N HIS A 839 48.49 -9.41 -38.60
CA HIS A 839 49.84 -9.63 -39.08
C HIS A 839 50.22 -11.11 -38.96
N THR A 840 51.08 -11.59 -39.86
CA THR A 840 51.61 -12.97 -39.83
C THR A 840 52.28 -13.28 -38.50
N HIS A 841 53.03 -12.33 -37.93
CA HIS A 841 53.66 -12.49 -36.62
C HIS A 841 52.65 -12.52 -35.46
N CYS A 842 51.54 -11.78 -35.56
CA CYS A 842 50.47 -11.79 -34.56
C CYS A 842 49.73 -13.14 -34.55
N ALA A 843 49.53 -13.74 -35.73
CA ALA A 843 48.91 -15.06 -35.85
C ALA A 843 49.81 -16.19 -35.30
N ALA A 844 51.14 -16.04 -35.44
CA ALA A 844 52.11 -17.04 -34.98
C ALA A 844 52.20 -17.10 -33.43
N ARG A 845 51.97 -15.98 -32.74
CA ARG A 845 51.85 -15.91 -31.27
C ARG A 845 50.47 -16.43 -30.82
N ARG A 846 50.27 -17.73 -30.92
CA ARG A 846 49.03 -18.41 -30.51
C ARG A 846 48.80 -18.23 -29.01
N HIS A 847 47.82 -17.42 -28.60
CA HIS A 847 46.90 -17.63 -27.46
C HIS A 847 46.00 -16.40 -27.29
N THR A 848 45.03 -16.21 -28.18
CA THR A 848 43.74 -15.52 -27.95
C THR A 848 43.02 -15.40 -29.29
N LYS A 849 41.78 -15.91 -29.38
CA LYS A 849 40.91 -15.60 -30.53
C LYS A 849 40.67 -14.08 -30.54
N PRO A 850 40.71 -13.40 -31.70
CA PRO A 850 40.34 -11.99 -31.76
C PRO A 850 38.87 -11.84 -31.31
N SER A 851 38.63 -10.95 -30.35
CA SER A 851 37.30 -10.60 -29.84
C SER A 851 36.41 -10.11 -30.97
N SER A 852 35.17 -10.61 -31.02
CA SER A 852 34.13 -10.09 -31.92
C SER A 852 33.95 -8.58 -31.71
N PRO A 853 33.82 -7.76 -32.78
CA PRO A 853 33.47 -6.36 -32.59
C PRO A 853 32.07 -6.27 -31.96
N SER A 854 31.99 -5.56 -30.83
CA SER A 854 30.76 -5.22 -30.13
C SER A 854 29.83 -4.40 -31.05
N PRO A 855 28.53 -4.69 -31.10
CA PRO A 855 27.58 -3.83 -31.80
C PRO A 855 27.35 -2.56 -30.95
N GLY A 856 27.90 -1.41 -31.37
CA GLY A 856 27.53 -0.15 -30.74
C GLY A 856 28.43 1.06 -31.01
N ALA A 857 28.18 1.75 -32.12
CA ALA A 857 28.13 3.22 -32.21
C ALA A 857 27.50 3.60 -33.56
N ARG A 858 26.35 4.28 -33.50
CA ARG A 858 25.55 4.73 -34.65
C ARG A 858 26.24 5.86 -35.42
N THR A 859 26.19 5.80 -36.75
CA THR A 859 25.53 6.80 -37.62
C THR A 859 24.98 6.09 -38.83
#